data_AF-A0A2K1NBF1-F1
#
_entry.id   AF-A0A2K1NBF1-F1
#
_cell.length_a   1.000
_cell.length_b   1.000
_cell.length_c   1.000
_cell.angle_alpha   90.00
_cell.angle_beta   90.00
_cell.angle_gamma   90.00
#
_symmetry.space_group_name_H-M   'P 1'
#
loop_
_entity.id
_entity.type
_entity.pdbx_description
1 polymer ?
#
loop_
_entity_poly.entity_id
_entity_poly.type
_entity_poly.pdbx_seq_one_letter_code
_entity_poly.pdbx_strand_id
1 'polypeptide(L)'
;MKSILALALIVSINLVLLANSVLIPPNIDDSFLYGNELVKKPSEAGALRVIEYNGIKTLGDAEGNPIQLRGMSTHGLQWFPEILNENAFAALANDWEANVIRLAMYVGEDGYATDPETIKKRVIQGIDLAKKYDMYVIVDWHVHAPGDPTDPIYEGAQEFFKEISELYPNDPHIIYELCNEPNGIPNDETGWQIVKDYAEPIIEMLRENGNENIVIVGNPNWSQRPDLAADDPIDDQNTVYTLHFYAGTHKPSPDSYVMKNAIYALKHGAPIFVSEWGTSEATGDGGPYIEESDEWLKFLNANNVSWVNWSLTNKNEKSAAFTPYVYGESEATDLDPGPDRIWSPEELSVSGEYVRTRIKGVEYEPIDRSNYYKTLWDFDDGTTQGFVVNSDSPVTDVSLTNEDNRLKISGLDASNDVSEGGFWNNLRISADNWGNAVDITGAGKIMIDVILKSPATVAIAAIPQGPGNNWWTNPARAVRLAPNDFVKQADGTYKAVLTITAEDSPGLETIGTSDTDNTIQNIVLFVGTVGADVIYLDNFKVSGKKIEIPIIHDSLGEAKLPSDFEDGTRHGWKWSSDSAVQTALTIDEANGSKALSWEVAYPEVKPSDTWASAPRLDFWMDGLKRGGKNFLFFDFYLAPDRASEGIIEINLAFQPPLAGYWAQATDTYQIDLSDLDSATVTNDGLYHYEVKIDLNSVPNIEDNTDLRNMLLIFVDVNSDFAGRMYIDNVNFIE
;
A
#
# COMPACT_ATOMS: atom_id res chain seq x y z
N MET A 1 37.53 78.04 13.16
CA MET A 1 36.29 77.29 13.48
C MET A 1 36.20 76.12 12.49
N LYS A 2 36.30 74.88 13.00
CA LYS A 2 35.80 73.59 12.45
C LYS A 2 36.33 73.13 11.07
N SER A 3 37.31 72.22 10.98
CA SER A 3 37.27 70.72 11.08
C SER A 3 36.84 70.05 9.75
N ILE A 4 37.38 68.96 9.18
CA ILE A 4 38.52 68.03 9.34
C ILE A 4 38.36 66.98 8.18
N LEU A 5 39.45 66.30 7.76
CA LEU A 5 39.58 65.08 6.92
C LEU A 5 39.34 65.22 5.40
N ALA A 6 40.27 65.01 4.45
CA ALA A 6 41.38 64.05 4.23
C ALA A 6 41.00 62.77 3.43
N LEU A 7 41.70 62.62 2.31
CA LEU A 7 41.80 61.53 1.33
C LEU A 7 41.97 60.12 1.96
N ALA A 8 41.33 59.10 1.38
CA ALA A 8 41.87 57.73 1.34
C ALA A 8 41.23 56.87 0.22
N LEU A 9 42.02 56.64 -0.83
CA LEU A 9 42.23 55.37 -1.56
C LEU A 9 41.14 54.29 -1.43
N ILE A 10 40.32 54.10 -2.48
CA ILE A 10 39.54 52.86 -2.67
C ILE A 10 40.42 51.91 -3.49
N VAL A 11 40.99 50.93 -2.79
CA VAL A 11 41.65 49.76 -3.39
C VAL A 11 40.55 48.80 -3.84
N SER A 12 40.53 48.53 -5.14
CA SER A 12 39.87 47.39 -5.77
C SER A 12 40.38 46.08 -5.17
N ILE A 13 39.55 45.44 -4.35
CA ILE A 13 39.73 44.04 -3.96
C ILE A 13 38.78 43.21 -4.82
N ASN A 14 39.35 42.51 -5.80
CA ASN A 14 38.72 41.32 -6.38
C ASN A 14 38.62 40.28 -5.25
N LEU A 15 37.44 40.15 -4.66
CA LEU A 15 37.12 38.98 -3.85
C LEU A 15 36.72 37.88 -4.83
N VAL A 16 37.67 36.98 -5.12
CA VAL A 16 37.35 35.62 -5.53
C VAL A 16 36.57 35.01 -4.36
N LEU A 17 35.24 35.04 -4.45
CA LEU A 17 34.40 34.22 -3.61
C LEU A 17 34.66 32.78 -4.04
N LEU A 18 35.44 32.05 -3.24
CA LEU A 18 35.23 30.61 -3.10
C LEU A 18 33.73 30.44 -2.85
N ALA A 19 33.03 29.80 -3.80
CA ALA A 19 31.65 29.41 -3.61
C ALA A 19 31.62 28.43 -2.44
N ASN A 20 31.36 28.93 -1.24
CA ASN A 20 31.04 28.07 -0.12
C ASN A 20 29.73 27.36 -0.51
N SER A 21 29.78 26.03 -0.61
CA SER A 21 28.61 25.21 -0.83
C SER A 21 27.51 25.57 0.17
N VAL A 22 26.30 25.84 -0.32
CA VAL A 22 25.13 26.12 0.54
C VAL A 22 24.34 24.82 0.69
N LEU A 23 25.01 23.74 1.11
CA LEU A 23 24.30 22.54 1.54
C LEU A 23 23.45 22.92 2.75
N ILE A 24 22.16 22.64 2.69
CA ILE A 24 21.25 22.87 3.79
C ILE A 24 21.28 21.63 4.70
N PRO A 25 21.65 21.76 5.98
CA PRO A 25 21.67 20.61 6.90
C PRO A 25 20.24 20.14 7.23
N PRO A 26 20.05 18.92 7.78
CA PRO A 26 18.77 18.48 8.34
C PRO A 26 18.34 19.29 9.58
N ASN A 27 17.10 19.09 10.06
CA ASN A 27 16.42 19.87 11.11
C ASN A 27 16.15 21.32 10.72
N ILE A 28 15.38 21.49 9.65
CA ILE A 28 14.98 22.79 9.10
C ILE A 28 13.47 22.99 9.25
N ASP A 29 13.02 24.19 8.89
CA ASP A 29 11.62 24.57 9.01
C ASP A 29 10.70 23.77 8.06
N ASP A 30 9.45 23.59 8.48
CA ASP A 30 8.44 22.80 7.77
C ASP A 30 8.08 23.35 6.39
N SER A 31 8.45 24.62 6.09
CA SER A 31 8.24 25.23 4.77
C SER A 31 8.79 24.41 3.60
N PHE A 32 9.80 23.56 3.82
CA PHE A 32 10.35 22.68 2.77
C PHE A 32 9.48 21.46 2.45
N LEU A 33 8.41 21.19 3.21
CA LEU A 33 7.44 20.15 2.90
C LEU A 33 6.33 20.61 1.95
N TYR A 34 6.19 21.92 1.76
CA TYR A 34 5.11 22.51 0.96
C TYR A 34 5.59 23.00 -0.40
N GLY A 35 4.68 22.97 -1.37
CA GLY A 35 4.94 23.36 -2.75
C GLY A 35 5.51 22.23 -3.61
N ASN A 36 5.25 22.32 -4.91
CA ASN A 36 5.67 21.37 -5.92
C ASN A 36 6.18 22.06 -7.20
N GLU A 37 6.67 23.29 -7.10
CA GLU A 37 7.08 24.10 -8.26
C GLU A 37 8.28 23.52 -9.04
N LEU A 38 9.10 22.69 -8.39
CA LEU A 38 10.21 21.95 -9.02
C LEU A 38 9.80 20.54 -9.49
N VAL A 39 8.57 20.10 -9.23
CA VAL A 39 8.05 18.77 -9.55
C VAL A 39 7.43 18.78 -10.95
N LYS A 40 8.23 19.16 -11.93
CA LYS A 40 7.80 19.30 -13.33
C LYS A 40 7.64 17.93 -14.00
N LYS A 41 6.64 17.79 -14.86
CA LYS A 41 6.43 16.58 -15.68
C LYS A 41 7.33 16.57 -16.93
N PRO A 42 7.58 15.41 -17.56
CA PRO A 42 8.37 15.29 -18.78
C PRO A 42 7.94 16.24 -19.92
N SER A 43 6.64 16.47 -20.10
CA SER A 43 6.13 17.39 -21.13
C SER A 43 6.57 18.85 -20.93
N GLU A 44 6.88 19.25 -19.69
CA GLU A 44 7.42 20.57 -19.34
C GLU A 44 8.95 20.56 -19.27
N ALA A 45 9.53 19.54 -18.66
CA ALA A 45 10.94 19.50 -18.31
C ALA A 45 11.85 18.86 -19.38
N GLY A 46 11.34 18.02 -20.27
CA GLY A 46 12.12 17.33 -21.29
C GLY A 46 13.17 16.36 -20.72
N ALA A 47 14.28 16.18 -21.44
CA ALA A 47 15.36 15.30 -21.03
C ALA A 47 16.08 15.79 -19.76
N LEU A 48 16.28 14.88 -18.80
CA LEU A 48 16.99 15.15 -17.55
C LEU A 48 18.51 15.14 -17.77
N ARG A 49 19.23 15.85 -16.90
CA ARG A 49 20.70 15.85 -16.83
C ARG A 49 21.18 16.19 -15.43
N VAL A 50 22.44 15.90 -15.14
CA VAL A 50 23.08 16.42 -13.92
C VAL A 50 23.53 17.88 -14.15
N ILE A 51 23.18 18.77 -13.21
CA ILE A 51 23.58 20.18 -13.20
C ILE A 51 24.26 20.54 -11.88
N GLU A 52 24.94 21.68 -11.86
CA GLU A 52 25.39 22.31 -10.61
C GLU A 52 24.38 23.37 -10.17
N TYR A 53 23.86 23.25 -8.95
CA TYR A 53 22.90 24.18 -8.36
C TYR A 53 23.27 24.42 -6.89
N ASN A 54 23.40 25.68 -6.49
CA ASN A 54 23.83 26.08 -5.13
C ASN A 54 25.14 25.42 -4.63
N GLY A 55 26.04 25.09 -5.57
CA GLY A 55 27.35 24.49 -5.27
C GLY A 55 27.31 22.99 -4.96
N ILE A 56 26.21 22.31 -5.28
CA ILE A 56 26.09 20.84 -5.28
C ILE A 56 25.65 20.36 -6.67
N LYS A 57 25.97 19.10 -7.00
CA LYS A 57 25.41 18.46 -8.20
C LYS A 57 24.03 17.90 -7.88
N THR A 58 23.08 18.09 -8.79
CA THR A 58 21.68 17.66 -8.65
C THR A 58 21.06 17.41 -10.04
N LEU A 59 19.80 16.97 -10.09
CA LEU A 59 19.06 16.84 -11.34
C LEU A 59 18.58 18.21 -11.85
N GLY A 60 18.65 18.37 -13.16
CA GLY A 60 18.11 19.51 -13.90
C GLY A 60 17.33 19.09 -15.14
N ASP A 61 16.48 20.00 -15.60
CA ASP A 61 15.66 19.84 -16.80
C ASP A 61 16.45 20.09 -18.11
N ALA A 62 15.77 19.95 -19.24
CA ALA A 62 16.32 20.14 -20.59
C ALA A 62 16.73 21.59 -20.89
N GLU A 63 16.45 22.55 -19.99
CA GLU A 63 16.92 23.92 -20.04
C GLU A 63 18.03 24.23 -19.01
N GLY A 64 18.26 23.32 -18.07
CA GLY A 64 19.30 23.42 -17.04
C GLY A 64 18.81 24.09 -15.76
N ASN A 65 17.49 24.18 -15.57
CA ASN A 65 16.89 24.59 -14.31
C ASN A 65 16.80 23.37 -13.36
N PRO A 66 16.88 23.57 -12.03
CA PRO A 66 16.69 22.48 -11.09
C PRO A 66 15.30 21.85 -11.23
N ILE A 67 15.25 20.53 -11.10
CA ILE A 67 14.03 19.72 -11.05
C ILE A 67 14.13 18.74 -9.90
N GLN A 68 13.01 18.43 -9.26
CA GLN A 68 12.91 17.38 -8.26
C GLN A 68 11.88 16.35 -8.71
N LEU A 69 12.28 15.09 -8.77
CA LEU A 69 11.34 13.99 -9.00
C LEU A 69 10.77 13.50 -7.66
N ARG A 70 9.45 13.36 -7.59
CA ARG A 70 8.70 12.85 -6.44
C ARG A 70 7.69 11.84 -6.94
N GLY A 71 7.68 10.65 -6.34
CA GLY A 71 6.81 9.59 -6.82
C GLY A 71 6.85 8.32 -5.99
N MET A 72 6.39 7.25 -6.61
CA MET A 72 6.14 5.96 -5.98
C MET A 72 6.87 4.83 -6.71
N SER A 73 7.34 3.84 -5.96
CA SER A 73 7.83 2.57 -6.49
C SER A 73 6.70 1.57 -6.51
N THR A 74 6.62 0.77 -7.57
CA THR A 74 5.91 -0.51 -7.47
C THR A 74 6.59 -1.35 -6.39
N HIS A 75 5.86 -2.29 -5.79
CA HIS A 75 6.50 -3.45 -5.19
C HIS A 75 7.03 -4.36 -6.32
N GLY A 76 7.65 -5.50 -5.99
CA GLY A 76 8.09 -6.48 -6.98
C GLY A 76 7.00 -6.84 -7.98
N LEU A 77 7.31 -6.62 -9.27
CA LEU A 77 6.36 -6.81 -10.38
C LEU A 77 5.93 -8.27 -10.58
N GLN A 78 6.63 -9.24 -9.99
CA GLN A 78 6.22 -10.64 -9.96
C GLN A 78 5.02 -10.86 -9.01
N TRP A 79 4.93 -10.09 -7.93
CA TRP A 79 3.93 -10.24 -6.87
C TRP A 79 2.75 -9.28 -6.98
N PHE A 80 2.98 -8.01 -7.34
CA PHE A 80 1.91 -6.99 -7.43
C PHE A 80 1.83 -6.33 -8.82
N PRO A 81 1.65 -7.10 -9.90
CA PRO A 81 1.58 -6.54 -11.26
C PRO A 81 0.29 -5.76 -11.55
N GLU A 82 -0.74 -5.87 -10.70
CA GLU A 82 -2.07 -5.29 -10.95
C GLU A 82 -2.05 -3.75 -10.99
N ILE A 83 -1.08 -3.14 -10.30
CA ILE A 83 -0.86 -1.69 -10.34
C ILE A 83 -0.53 -1.17 -11.75
N LEU A 84 -0.12 -2.05 -12.67
CA LEU A 84 0.18 -1.72 -14.06
C LEU A 84 -1.12 -1.57 -14.89
N ASN A 85 -1.96 -0.62 -14.52
CA ASN A 85 -3.21 -0.32 -15.22
C ASN A 85 -3.35 1.19 -15.53
N GLU A 86 -4.28 1.51 -16.42
CA GLU A 86 -4.45 2.89 -16.90
C GLU A 86 -4.97 3.84 -15.82
N ASN A 87 -5.87 3.38 -14.95
CA ASN A 87 -6.50 4.23 -13.97
C ASN A 87 -5.53 4.57 -12.84
N ALA A 88 -4.74 3.61 -12.39
CA ALA A 88 -3.71 3.78 -11.39
C ALA A 88 -2.65 4.79 -11.83
N PHE A 89 -2.10 4.65 -13.04
CA PHE A 89 -1.10 5.60 -13.55
C PHE A 89 -1.69 7.00 -13.76
N ALA A 90 -2.96 7.09 -14.17
CA ALA A 90 -3.66 8.37 -14.24
C ALA A 90 -3.86 8.99 -12.85
N ALA A 91 -4.20 8.19 -11.84
CA ALA A 91 -4.39 8.64 -10.46
C ALA A 91 -3.07 9.15 -9.87
N LEU A 92 -1.99 8.39 -10.01
CA LEU A 92 -0.65 8.79 -9.56
C LEU A 92 -0.19 10.09 -10.23
N ALA A 93 -0.39 10.21 -11.55
CA ALA A 93 0.05 11.38 -12.28
C ALA A 93 -0.80 12.63 -11.99
N ASN A 94 -2.11 12.50 -11.77
CA ASN A 94 -3.02 13.65 -11.74
C ASN A 94 -3.59 13.96 -10.36
N ASP A 95 -3.94 12.93 -9.58
CA ASP A 95 -4.44 13.10 -8.22
C ASP A 95 -3.28 13.22 -7.22
N TRP A 96 -2.26 12.37 -7.33
CA TRP A 96 -1.08 12.43 -6.45
C TRP A 96 -0.05 13.45 -6.94
N GLU A 97 -0.18 13.92 -8.19
CA GLU A 97 0.75 14.86 -8.85
C GLU A 97 2.19 14.35 -8.92
N ALA A 98 2.38 13.02 -8.98
CA ALA A 98 3.69 12.43 -9.19
C ALA A 98 4.21 12.75 -10.59
N ASN A 99 5.52 12.99 -10.69
CA ASN A 99 6.21 13.16 -11.96
C ASN A 99 7.17 12.01 -12.28
N VAL A 100 7.29 11.00 -11.40
CA VAL A 100 8.09 9.80 -11.62
C VAL A 100 7.39 8.57 -11.04
N ILE A 101 7.58 7.41 -11.66
CA ILE A 101 7.25 6.10 -11.09
C ILE A 101 8.46 5.17 -11.24
N ARG A 102 8.70 4.31 -10.26
CA ARG A 102 9.76 3.28 -10.32
C ARG A 102 9.16 1.90 -10.50
N LEU A 103 9.71 1.13 -11.44
CA LEU A 103 9.30 -0.23 -11.76
C LEU A 103 10.30 -1.21 -11.16
N ALA A 104 10.03 -1.69 -9.94
CA ALA A 104 10.90 -2.61 -9.22
C ALA A 104 10.87 -4.02 -9.84
N MET A 105 11.84 -4.30 -10.72
CA MET A 105 11.94 -5.56 -11.45
C MET A 105 12.90 -6.51 -10.73
N TYR A 106 12.38 -7.29 -9.78
CA TYR A 106 13.14 -8.37 -9.14
C TYR A 106 13.68 -9.34 -10.18
N VAL A 107 14.88 -9.86 -9.91
CA VAL A 107 15.54 -10.84 -10.77
C VAL A 107 15.54 -12.20 -10.11
N GLY A 108 16.00 -12.29 -8.85
CA GLY A 108 15.74 -13.43 -7.98
C GLY A 108 14.29 -13.43 -7.47
N GLU A 109 14.01 -14.26 -6.46
CA GLU A 109 12.70 -14.28 -5.76
C GLU A 109 11.51 -14.40 -6.72
N ASP A 110 11.60 -15.38 -7.64
CA ASP A 110 10.62 -15.64 -8.72
C ASP A 110 10.41 -14.48 -9.72
N GLY A 111 11.39 -13.58 -9.80
CA GLY A 111 11.45 -12.50 -10.77
C GLY A 111 12.01 -12.89 -12.14
N TYR A 112 12.74 -11.95 -12.76
CA TYR A 112 13.22 -12.04 -14.14
C TYR A 112 14.06 -13.29 -14.44
N ALA A 113 14.84 -13.82 -13.50
CA ALA A 113 15.64 -15.03 -13.74
C ALA A 113 14.77 -16.28 -13.92
N THR A 114 13.57 -16.30 -13.34
CA THR A 114 12.61 -17.43 -13.42
C THR A 114 11.66 -17.27 -14.61
N ASP A 115 11.08 -16.08 -14.82
CA ASP A 115 10.16 -15.79 -15.93
C ASP A 115 10.52 -14.46 -16.65
N PRO A 116 11.60 -14.46 -17.45
CA PRO A 116 12.11 -13.23 -18.07
C PRO A 116 11.11 -12.59 -19.04
N GLU A 117 10.31 -13.39 -19.74
CA GLU A 117 9.38 -12.90 -20.76
C GLU A 117 8.20 -12.15 -20.13
N THR A 118 7.58 -12.71 -19.08
CA THR A 118 6.46 -12.06 -18.39
C THR A 118 6.92 -10.80 -17.68
N ILE A 119 8.04 -10.88 -16.95
CA ILE A 119 8.55 -9.75 -16.16
C ILE A 119 9.00 -8.60 -17.06
N LYS A 120 9.71 -8.86 -18.16
CA LYS A 120 10.08 -7.84 -19.15
C LYS A 120 8.86 -7.18 -19.79
N LYS A 121 7.82 -7.96 -20.11
CA LYS A 121 6.56 -7.42 -20.66
C LYS A 121 5.87 -6.47 -19.67
N ARG A 122 5.89 -6.78 -18.37
CA ARG A 122 5.36 -5.92 -17.30
C ARG A 122 6.14 -4.60 -17.22
N VAL A 123 7.48 -4.64 -17.30
CA VAL A 123 8.30 -3.42 -17.37
C VAL A 123 7.96 -2.57 -18.60
N ILE A 124 7.87 -3.19 -19.78
CA ILE A 124 7.49 -2.50 -21.03
C ILE A 124 6.12 -1.82 -20.90
N GLN A 125 5.13 -2.54 -20.34
CA GLN A 125 3.81 -1.98 -20.05
C GLN A 125 3.88 -0.78 -19.10
N GLY A 126 4.66 -0.87 -18.03
CA GLY A 126 4.87 0.25 -17.09
C GLY A 126 5.53 1.47 -17.75
N ILE A 127 6.53 1.27 -18.62
CA ILE A 127 7.17 2.34 -19.38
C ILE A 127 6.15 3.06 -20.28
N ASP A 128 5.35 2.30 -21.03
CA ASP A 128 4.34 2.86 -21.93
C ASP A 128 3.24 3.62 -21.16
N LEU A 129 2.82 3.10 -20.00
CA LEU A 129 1.85 3.78 -19.14
C LEU A 129 2.41 5.08 -18.55
N ALA A 130 3.66 5.08 -18.05
CA ALA A 130 4.30 6.28 -17.51
C ALA A 130 4.39 7.39 -18.57
N LYS A 131 4.83 7.04 -19.78
CA LYS A 131 4.88 7.96 -20.93
C LYS A 131 3.49 8.49 -21.28
N LYS A 132 2.48 7.63 -21.32
CA LYS A 132 1.10 8.01 -21.63
C LYS A 132 0.54 9.01 -20.61
N TYR A 133 0.92 8.89 -19.34
CA TYR A 133 0.43 9.73 -18.24
C TYR A 133 1.42 10.81 -17.79
N ASP A 134 2.41 11.11 -18.64
CA ASP A 134 3.35 12.22 -18.48
C ASP A 134 4.13 12.14 -17.16
N MET A 135 4.76 10.99 -16.92
CA MET A 135 5.69 10.75 -15.83
C MET A 135 7.02 10.21 -16.37
N TYR A 136 8.12 10.54 -15.69
CA TYR A 136 9.37 9.80 -15.84
C TYR A 136 9.19 8.38 -15.29
N VAL A 137 10.02 7.45 -15.76
CA VAL A 137 9.99 6.05 -15.33
C VAL A 137 11.39 5.57 -15.01
N ILE A 138 11.58 5.05 -13.79
CA ILE A 138 12.80 4.36 -13.38
C ILE A 138 12.63 2.88 -13.71
N VAL A 139 13.49 2.36 -14.59
CA VAL A 139 13.60 0.95 -14.90
C VAL A 139 14.66 0.36 -13.99
N ASP A 140 14.21 -0.31 -12.94
CA ASP A 140 15.06 -0.79 -11.85
C ASP A 140 15.36 -2.28 -11.98
N TRP A 141 16.64 -2.59 -12.22
CA TRP A 141 17.16 -3.95 -12.09
C TRP A 141 17.38 -4.25 -10.61
N HIS A 142 16.37 -4.87 -10.00
CA HIS A 142 16.20 -4.89 -8.55
C HIS A 142 17.09 -5.96 -7.89
N VAL A 143 18.40 -5.69 -7.83
CA VAL A 143 19.38 -6.47 -7.05
C VAL A 143 19.00 -6.39 -5.58
N HIS A 144 18.78 -7.55 -4.97
CA HIS A 144 18.36 -7.66 -3.58
C HIS A 144 18.88 -8.96 -2.95
N ALA A 145 18.43 -10.11 -3.47
CA ALA A 145 18.74 -11.42 -2.95
C ALA A 145 19.18 -12.38 -4.08
N PRO A 146 20.49 -12.69 -4.20
CA PRO A 146 21.61 -12.23 -3.37
C PRO A 146 21.98 -10.77 -3.62
N GLY A 147 22.75 -10.17 -2.71
CA GLY A 147 23.11 -8.75 -2.77
C GLY A 147 24.34 -8.39 -3.61
N ASP A 148 25.10 -9.36 -4.13
CA ASP A 148 26.22 -9.09 -5.03
C ASP A 148 25.69 -8.94 -6.47
N PRO A 149 25.81 -7.75 -7.10
CA PRO A 149 25.31 -7.56 -8.47
C PRO A 149 26.08 -8.39 -9.52
N THR A 150 27.22 -8.98 -9.17
CA THR A 150 28.00 -9.87 -10.03
C THR A 150 27.63 -11.35 -9.89
N ASP A 151 26.66 -11.69 -9.03
CA ASP A 151 26.18 -13.06 -8.89
C ASP A 151 25.63 -13.61 -10.22
N PRO A 152 25.85 -14.89 -10.56
CA PRO A 152 25.36 -15.49 -11.80
C PRO A 152 23.86 -15.32 -12.06
N ILE A 153 23.01 -15.18 -11.03
CA ILE A 153 21.58 -14.92 -11.23
C ILE A 153 21.31 -13.60 -11.95
N TYR A 154 22.25 -12.64 -11.90
CA TYR A 154 22.14 -11.32 -12.52
C TYR A 154 22.87 -11.21 -13.88
N GLU A 155 23.37 -12.31 -14.46
CA GLU A 155 24.17 -12.27 -15.71
C GLU A 155 23.44 -11.66 -16.90
N GLY A 156 22.10 -11.62 -16.87
CA GLY A 156 21.24 -11.05 -17.92
C GLY A 156 21.11 -9.52 -17.93
N ALA A 157 21.70 -8.80 -16.96
CA ALA A 157 21.48 -7.35 -16.78
C ALA A 157 21.84 -6.52 -18.02
N GLN A 158 23.04 -6.73 -18.58
CA GLN A 158 23.52 -5.94 -19.73
C GLN A 158 22.65 -6.14 -20.97
N GLU A 159 22.22 -7.37 -21.26
CA GLU A 159 21.34 -7.65 -22.40
C GLU A 159 19.93 -7.07 -22.16
N PHE A 160 19.40 -7.15 -20.94
CA PHE A 160 18.12 -6.53 -20.61
C PHE A 160 18.14 -5.01 -20.86
N PHE A 161 19.12 -4.29 -20.31
CA PHE A 161 19.23 -2.84 -20.53
C PHE A 161 19.45 -2.49 -21.99
N LYS A 162 20.22 -3.30 -22.72
CA LYS A 162 20.40 -3.15 -24.16
C LYS A 162 19.07 -3.27 -24.89
N GLU A 163 18.28 -4.31 -24.65
CA GLU A 163 16.96 -4.51 -25.26
C GLU A 163 16.00 -3.34 -24.97
N ILE A 164 15.94 -2.87 -23.72
CA ILE A 164 15.10 -1.71 -23.36
C ILE A 164 15.58 -0.44 -24.07
N SER A 165 16.89 -0.21 -24.14
CA SER A 165 17.47 0.96 -24.82
C SER A 165 17.29 0.92 -26.34
N GLU A 166 17.26 -0.26 -26.96
CA GLU A 166 16.98 -0.42 -28.39
C GLU A 166 15.49 -0.22 -28.70
N LEU A 167 14.60 -0.60 -27.78
CA LEU A 167 13.15 -0.40 -27.90
C LEU A 167 12.75 1.07 -27.70
N TYR A 168 13.44 1.77 -26.80
CA TYR A 168 13.20 3.17 -26.43
C TYR A 168 14.47 4.03 -26.59
N PRO A 169 14.98 4.22 -27.81
CA PRO A 169 16.28 4.84 -28.05
C PRO A 169 16.31 6.29 -27.56
N ASN A 170 17.14 6.54 -26.53
CA ASN A 170 17.32 7.83 -25.87
C ASN A 170 16.00 8.51 -25.48
N ASP A 171 15.02 7.74 -25.02
CA ASP A 171 13.71 8.28 -24.65
C ASP A 171 13.84 9.12 -23.37
N PRO A 172 13.45 10.41 -23.37
CA PRO A 172 13.69 11.31 -22.25
C PRO A 172 12.92 10.95 -20.98
N HIS A 173 11.90 10.08 -21.05
CA HIS A 173 11.14 9.64 -19.89
C HIS A 173 11.89 8.60 -19.06
N ILE A 174 12.82 7.86 -19.65
CA ILE A 174 13.45 6.70 -19.02
C ILE A 174 14.67 7.11 -18.19
N ILE A 175 14.74 6.54 -16.99
CA ILE A 175 15.89 6.56 -16.08
C ILE A 175 16.26 5.09 -15.83
N TYR A 176 17.54 4.75 -15.94
CA TYR A 176 18.00 3.38 -15.70
C TYR A 176 18.58 3.25 -14.31
N GLU A 177 18.08 2.33 -13.48
CA GLU A 177 18.67 1.99 -12.19
C GLU A 177 19.30 0.60 -12.28
N LEU A 178 20.64 0.55 -12.23
CA LEU A 178 21.39 -0.66 -12.62
C LEU A 178 21.45 -1.72 -11.52
N CYS A 179 21.37 -1.31 -10.27
CA CYS A 179 21.35 -2.21 -9.12
C CYS A 179 20.73 -1.51 -7.92
N ASN A 180 19.56 -1.98 -7.50
CA ASN A 180 18.80 -1.50 -6.34
C ASN A 180 19.63 -1.43 -5.04
N GLU A 181 20.01 -2.59 -4.48
CA GLU A 181 20.60 -2.66 -3.14
C GLU A 181 21.77 -3.65 -3.07
N PRO A 182 22.97 -3.26 -3.54
CA PRO A 182 24.17 -4.03 -3.28
C PRO A 182 24.36 -4.28 -1.77
N ASN A 183 24.33 -5.55 -1.37
CA ASN A 183 24.42 -6.00 0.03
C ASN A 183 25.14 -7.35 0.13
N GLY A 184 25.50 -7.78 1.34
CA GLY A 184 26.32 -9.00 1.52
C GLY A 184 27.77 -8.92 0.99
N ILE A 185 28.11 -7.86 0.24
CA ILE A 185 29.46 -7.48 -0.19
C ILE A 185 30.18 -6.63 0.89
N PRO A 186 31.52 -6.44 0.82
CA PRO A 186 32.24 -5.60 1.78
C PRO A 186 31.65 -4.18 1.89
N ASN A 187 31.44 -3.69 3.11
CA ASN A 187 30.91 -2.33 3.36
C ASN A 187 32.04 -1.28 3.41
N ASP A 188 32.89 -1.26 2.38
CA ASP A 188 34.05 -0.39 2.23
C ASP A 188 34.37 -0.14 0.74
N GLU A 189 35.51 0.50 0.45
CA GLU A 189 35.92 0.82 -0.93
C GLU A 189 36.01 -0.41 -1.84
N THR A 190 36.27 -1.61 -1.28
CA THR A 190 36.30 -2.86 -2.05
C THR A 190 34.90 -3.22 -2.56
N GLY A 191 33.87 -3.05 -1.73
CA GLY A 191 32.49 -3.27 -2.15
C GLY A 191 32.04 -2.25 -3.18
N TRP A 192 32.45 -0.99 -3.02
CA TRP A 192 32.19 0.03 -4.04
C TRP A 192 32.85 -0.33 -5.37
N GLN A 193 34.10 -0.82 -5.36
CA GLN A 193 34.77 -1.25 -6.59
C GLN A 193 34.02 -2.39 -7.30
N ILE A 194 33.45 -3.36 -6.56
CA ILE A 194 32.63 -4.43 -7.15
C ILE A 194 31.42 -3.85 -7.89
N VAL A 195 30.71 -2.90 -7.26
CA VAL A 195 29.54 -2.25 -7.88
C VAL A 195 29.94 -1.41 -9.10
N LYS A 196 31.07 -0.68 -9.01
CA LYS A 196 31.61 0.13 -10.09
C LYS A 196 32.01 -0.73 -11.30
N ASP A 197 32.73 -1.83 -11.07
CA ASP A 197 33.15 -2.79 -12.11
C ASP A 197 31.94 -3.45 -12.80
N TYR A 198 30.82 -3.62 -12.08
CA TYR A 198 29.56 -4.09 -12.64
C TYR A 198 28.85 -3.03 -13.50
N ALA A 199 28.79 -1.78 -13.01
CA ALA A 199 28.00 -0.71 -13.64
C ALA A 199 28.66 -0.11 -14.89
N GLU A 200 29.98 0.10 -14.88
CA GLU A 200 30.71 0.80 -15.95
C GLU A 200 30.50 0.17 -17.35
N PRO A 201 30.57 -1.16 -17.54
CA PRO A 201 30.32 -1.78 -18.86
C PRO A 201 28.88 -1.58 -19.37
N ILE A 202 27.90 -1.54 -18.47
CA ILE A 202 26.48 -1.31 -18.84
C ILE A 202 26.29 0.15 -19.25
N ILE A 203 26.90 1.08 -18.51
CA ILE A 203 26.88 2.52 -18.83
C ILE A 203 27.57 2.75 -20.18
N GLU A 204 28.76 2.20 -20.40
CA GLU A 204 29.48 2.31 -21.67
C GLU A 204 28.61 1.83 -22.83
N MET A 205 27.98 0.66 -22.70
CA MET A 205 27.05 0.12 -23.70
C MET A 205 25.87 1.06 -23.97
N LEU A 206 25.22 1.61 -22.94
CA LEU A 206 24.11 2.56 -23.09
C LEU A 206 24.57 3.82 -23.86
N ARG A 207 25.74 4.37 -23.52
CA ARG A 207 26.31 5.56 -24.17
C ARG A 207 26.73 5.28 -25.61
N GLU A 208 27.35 4.14 -25.90
CA GLU A 208 27.70 3.70 -27.26
C GLU A 208 26.46 3.55 -28.15
N ASN A 209 25.34 3.13 -27.58
CA ASN A 209 24.04 3.05 -28.25
C ASN A 209 23.31 4.42 -28.36
N GLY A 210 23.93 5.51 -27.89
CA GLY A 210 23.42 6.87 -28.04
C GLY A 210 22.42 7.30 -26.98
N ASN A 211 22.33 6.60 -25.85
CA ASN A 211 21.45 6.95 -24.73
C ASN A 211 22.15 7.95 -23.81
N GLU A 212 21.57 9.13 -23.64
CA GLU A 212 22.04 10.20 -22.75
C GLU A 212 21.26 10.22 -21.42
N ASN A 213 20.38 9.23 -21.20
CA ASN A 213 19.55 9.08 -20.01
C ASN A 213 20.33 9.16 -18.69
N ILE A 214 19.66 9.62 -17.63
CA ILE A 214 20.16 9.48 -16.27
C ILE A 214 20.33 7.99 -15.96
N VAL A 215 21.47 7.65 -15.34
CA VAL A 215 21.73 6.32 -14.78
C VAL A 215 21.88 6.45 -13.27
N ILE A 216 21.08 5.69 -12.53
CA ILE A 216 21.16 5.55 -11.07
C ILE A 216 21.99 4.30 -10.77
N VAL A 217 22.97 4.41 -9.88
CA VAL A 217 23.82 3.29 -9.44
C VAL A 217 23.76 3.15 -7.93
N GLY A 218 23.36 1.95 -7.47
CA GLY A 218 23.39 1.56 -6.07
C GLY A 218 24.80 1.53 -5.49
N ASN A 219 24.91 1.20 -4.21
CA ASN A 219 26.19 1.12 -3.52
C ASN A 219 26.10 0.17 -2.30
N PRO A 220 27.22 -0.21 -1.65
CA PRO A 220 27.20 -1.21 -0.58
C PRO A 220 26.24 -0.91 0.57
N ASN A 221 25.92 -1.98 1.31
CA ASN A 221 25.10 -1.93 2.54
C ASN A 221 23.70 -1.39 2.27
N TRP A 222 23.00 -2.01 1.31
CA TRP A 222 21.63 -1.64 0.90
C TRP A 222 21.54 -0.19 0.44
N SER A 223 22.49 0.22 -0.41
CA SER A 223 22.55 1.58 -0.97
C SER A 223 22.59 2.70 0.08
N GLN A 224 23.35 2.49 1.17
CA GLN A 224 23.52 3.47 2.27
C GLN A 224 24.87 4.20 2.25
N ARG A 225 25.69 3.95 1.23
CA ARG A 225 27.09 4.37 1.07
C ARG A 225 27.39 5.25 -0.16
N PRO A 226 26.58 6.29 -0.48
CA PRO A 226 26.94 7.19 -1.57
C PRO A 226 28.23 7.98 -1.28
N ASP A 227 28.71 7.99 -0.03
CA ASP A 227 30.00 8.56 0.36
C ASP A 227 31.18 7.88 -0.34
N LEU A 228 31.12 6.55 -0.55
CA LEU A 228 32.16 5.81 -1.25
C LEU A 228 32.23 6.20 -2.73
N ALA A 229 31.07 6.36 -3.37
CA ALA A 229 30.99 6.80 -4.75
C ALA A 229 31.46 8.25 -4.93
N ALA A 230 31.36 9.09 -3.90
CA ALA A 230 31.89 10.45 -3.94
C ALA A 230 33.42 10.51 -3.94
N ASP A 231 34.08 9.54 -3.32
CA ASP A 231 35.54 9.45 -3.26
C ASP A 231 36.14 8.83 -4.55
N ASP A 232 35.42 7.93 -5.23
CA ASP A 232 35.84 7.33 -6.50
C ASP A 232 34.67 7.20 -7.52
N PRO A 233 34.17 8.31 -8.08
CA PRO A 233 32.98 8.31 -8.93
C PRO A 233 33.21 7.55 -10.26
N ILE A 234 32.10 7.14 -10.86
CA ILE A 234 32.03 6.65 -12.25
C ILE A 234 32.24 7.84 -13.20
N ASP A 235 33.07 7.67 -14.23
CA ASP A 235 33.36 8.71 -15.23
C ASP A 235 32.25 8.81 -16.29
N ASP A 236 31.07 9.26 -15.87
CA ASP A 236 29.92 9.55 -16.73
C ASP A 236 29.20 10.82 -16.26
N GLN A 237 28.73 11.64 -17.21
CA GLN A 237 28.17 12.95 -16.89
C GLN A 237 26.76 12.90 -16.30
N ASN A 238 26.02 11.81 -16.53
CA ASN A 238 24.62 11.66 -16.15
C ASN A 238 24.39 10.49 -15.18
N THR A 239 25.44 10.08 -14.46
CA THR A 239 25.34 9.11 -13.37
C THR A 239 25.02 9.80 -12.04
N VAL A 240 24.05 9.24 -11.31
CA VAL A 240 23.69 9.63 -9.94
C VAL A 240 23.73 8.42 -9.02
N TYR A 241 23.94 8.66 -7.72
CA TYR A 241 24.15 7.58 -6.74
C TYR A 241 22.98 7.43 -5.79
N THR A 242 22.60 6.20 -5.53
CA THR A 242 21.47 5.88 -4.67
C THR A 242 21.73 6.19 -3.20
N LEU A 243 20.69 6.64 -2.50
CA LEU A 243 20.60 6.57 -1.04
C LEU A 243 19.26 5.94 -0.66
N HIS A 244 19.25 4.80 0.03
CA HIS A 244 18.03 4.23 0.60
C HIS A 244 17.95 4.47 2.10
N PHE A 245 16.74 4.72 2.60
CA PHE A 245 16.47 4.81 4.02
C PHE A 245 15.03 4.39 4.35
N TYR A 246 14.82 4.03 5.61
CA TYR A 246 13.53 3.66 6.17
C TYR A 246 13.43 4.38 7.50
N ALA A 247 12.43 5.26 7.65
CA ALA A 247 12.41 6.28 8.71
C ALA A 247 12.41 5.70 10.14
N GLY A 248 11.85 4.49 10.30
CA GLY A 248 11.85 3.76 11.57
C GLY A 248 13.23 3.26 12.01
N THR A 249 14.07 2.86 11.04
CA THR A 249 15.41 2.30 11.30
C THR A 249 16.51 3.36 11.19
N HIS A 250 16.40 4.26 10.22
CA HIS A 250 17.44 5.20 9.84
C HIS A 250 17.05 6.60 10.30
N LYS A 251 17.57 7.04 11.46
CA LYS A 251 17.19 8.33 12.05
C LYS A 251 17.64 9.53 11.19
N PRO A 252 16.81 10.56 11.00
CA PRO A 252 17.11 11.78 10.23
C PRO A 252 18.00 12.77 11.01
N SER A 253 19.07 12.28 11.63
CA SER A 253 20.02 13.11 12.38
C SER A 253 21.31 13.29 11.56
N PRO A 254 21.93 14.47 11.53
CA PRO A 254 23.20 14.68 10.82
C PRO A 254 24.36 13.83 11.38
N ASP A 255 24.20 13.27 12.59
CA ASP A 255 25.16 12.34 13.19
C ASP A 255 24.80 10.86 12.94
N SER A 256 23.65 10.56 12.33
CA SER A 256 23.27 9.18 11.99
C SER A 256 24.06 8.69 10.78
N TYR A 257 24.28 7.38 10.72
CA TYR A 257 25.13 6.76 9.71
C TYR A 257 24.72 7.11 8.28
N VAL A 258 23.46 6.84 7.91
CA VAL A 258 22.94 7.03 6.55
C VAL A 258 22.89 8.51 6.16
N MET A 259 22.39 9.38 7.05
CA MET A 259 22.29 10.82 6.78
C MET A 259 23.68 11.47 6.65
N LYS A 260 24.65 11.04 7.47
CA LYS A 260 26.03 11.53 7.39
C LYS A 260 26.67 11.18 6.04
N ASN A 261 26.43 9.98 5.53
CA ASN A 261 26.94 9.55 4.21
C ASN A 261 26.32 10.38 3.09
N ALA A 262 25.01 10.66 3.15
CA ALA A 262 24.34 11.55 2.20
C ALA A 262 24.92 12.98 2.22
N ILE A 263 25.09 13.56 3.40
CA ILE A 263 25.71 14.87 3.58
C ILE A 263 27.14 14.90 3.03
N TYR A 264 27.92 13.83 3.25
CA TYR A 264 29.29 13.73 2.75
C TYR A 264 29.31 13.70 1.22
N ALA A 265 28.50 12.84 0.60
CA ALA A 265 28.45 12.68 -0.84
C ALA A 265 28.07 13.98 -1.57
N LEU A 266 27.01 14.67 -1.11
CA LEU A 266 26.61 15.96 -1.69
C LEU A 266 27.72 17.02 -1.58
N LYS A 267 28.46 17.06 -0.45
CA LYS A 267 29.58 18.00 -0.25
C LYS A 267 30.78 17.70 -1.15
N HIS A 268 30.97 16.45 -1.54
CA HIS A 268 32.09 16.01 -2.38
C HIS A 268 31.71 15.85 -3.85
N GLY A 269 30.54 16.36 -4.25
CA GLY A 269 30.16 16.51 -5.66
C GLY A 269 29.57 15.25 -6.29
N ALA A 270 29.11 14.30 -5.49
CA ALA A 270 28.28 13.18 -5.92
C ALA A 270 26.80 13.57 -5.89
N PRO A 271 26.10 13.58 -7.04
CA PRO A 271 24.65 13.79 -7.06
C PRO A 271 23.94 12.55 -6.49
N ILE A 272 22.99 12.77 -5.58
CA ILE A 272 22.22 11.70 -4.93
C ILE A 272 20.81 11.64 -5.51
N PHE A 273 20.28 10.42 -5.63
CA PHE A 273 18.87 10.12 -5.86
C PHE A 273 18.39 9.12 -4.79
N VAL A 274 17.25 9.37 -4.15
CA VAL A 274 16.62 8.40 -3.23
C VAL A 274 15.63 7.56 -4.03
N SER A 275 16.09 6.48 -4.70
CA SER A 275 15.21 5.66 -5.55
C SER A 275 14.28 4.76 -4.73
N GLU A 276 14.55 4.61 -3.44
CA GLU A 276 13.68 3.94 -2.50
C GLU A 276 13.77 4.57 -1.09
N TRP A 277 12.61 4.81 -0.48
CA TRP A 277 12.52 5.04 0.96
C TRP A 277 11.16 4.63 1.52
N GLY A 278 11.11 4.22 2.79
CA GLY A 278 9.86 3.83 3.46
C GLY A 278 9.57 4.61 4.75
N THR A 279 8.29 4.77 5.08
CA THR A 279 7.85 5.33 6.37
C THR A 279 7.99 4.34 7.52
N SER A 280 8.27 3.06 7.24
CA SER A 280 8.35 1.96 8.20
C SER A 280 9.77 1.76 8.75
N GLU A 281 10.00 0.67 9.47
CA GLU A 281 11.35 0.11 9.64
C GLU A 281 11.81 -0.54 8.33
N ALA A 282 13.11 -0.84 8.23
CA ALA A 282 13.75 -1.45 7.05
C ALA A 282 13.26 -2.88 6.75
N THR A 283 12.42 -3.46 7.61
CA THR A 283 11.71 -4.71 7.34
C THR A 283 10.51 -4.53 6.40
N GLY A 284 10.16 -3.29 6.04
CA GLY A 284 8.90 -2.95 5.36
C GLY A 284 7.71 -2.76 6.32
N ASP A 285 7.90 -3.07 7.60
CA ASP A 285 6.85 -3.07 8.62
C ASP A 285 7.27 -2.29 9.88
N GLY A 286 6.34 -2.08 10.82
CA GLY A 286 6.54 -1.23 11.99
C GLY A 286 6.35 0.26 11.70
N GLY A 287 5.78 1.02 12.65
CA GLY A 287 5.41 2.42 12.45
C GLY A 287 3.97 2.60 11.92
N PRO A 288 3.71 3.55 10.99
CA PRO A 288 4.69 4.40 10.28
C PRO A 288 5.29 5.51 11.16
N TYR A 289 6.52 5.93 10.83
CA TYR A 289 7.34 6.91 11.53
C TYR A 289 7.27 8.26 10.81
N ILE A 290 6.12 8.92 10.93
CA ILE A 290 5.78 10.16 10.20
C ILE A 290 6.68 11.34 10.57
N GLU A 291 6.99 11.52 11.85
CA GLU A 291 7.84 12.61 12.31
C GLU A 291 9.27 12.49 11.76
N GLU A 292 9.84 11.28 11.78
CA GLU A 292 11.13 11.03 11.17
C GLU A 292 11.11 11.17 9.64
N SER A 293 10.00 10.79 9.01
CA SER A 293 9.83 10.96 7.56
C SER A 293 9.83 12.43 7.17
N ASP A 294 9.19 13.30 7.95
CA ASP A 294 9.18 14.74 7.73
C ASP A 294 10.59 15.33 7.76
N GLU A 295 11.42 14.95 8.72
CA GLU A 295 12.80 15.44 8.81
C GLU A 295 13.69 14.97 7.66
N TRP A 296 13.50 13.73 7.18
CA TRP A 296 14.15 13.26 5.96
C TRP A 296 13.70 14.07 4.75
N LEU A 297 12.40 14.19 4.50
CA LEU A 297 11.86 14.87 3.32
C LEU A 297 12.20 16.35 3.29
N LYS A 298 12.24 17.03 4.45
CA LYS A 298 12.77 18.41 4.56
C LYS A 298 14.20 18.49 4.03
N PHE A 299 15.08 17.60 4.48
CA PHE A 299 16.47 17.57 4.01
C PHE A 299 16.56 17.31 2.50
N LEU A 300 15.79 16.36 1.96
CA LEU A 300 15.81 16.05 0.53
C LEU A 300 15.30 17.23 -0.31
N ASN A 301 14.15 17.81 0.08
CA ASN A 301 13.54 18.93 -0.63
C ASN A 301 14.43 20.19 -0.61
N ALA A 302 15.05 20.49 0.53
CA ALA A 302 15.95 21.63 0.65
C ALA A 302 17.22 21.52 -0.22
N ASN A 303 17.67 20.30 -0.51
CA ASN A 303 18.87 20.05 -1.29
C ASN A 303 18.57 19.54 -2.72
N ASN A 304 17.32 19.68 -3.18
CA ASN A 304 16.87 19.22 -4.50
C ASN A 304 17.22 17.74 -4.78
N VAL A 305 17.14 16.88 -3.75
CA VAL A 305 17.33 15.44 -3.91
C VAL A 305 15.99 14.83 -4.27
N SER A 306 15.93 14.16 -5.42
CA SER A 306 14.73 13.46 -5.87
C SER A 306 14.48 12.21 -5.04
N TRP A 307 13.22 11.81 -4.87
CA TRP A 307 12.85 10.68 -4.03
C TRP A 307 11.66 9.89 -4.57
N VAL A 308 11.67 8.59 -4.29
CA VAL A 308 10.60 7.65 -4.65
C VAL A 308 10.28 6.76 -3.45
N ASN A 309 9.02 6.71 -3.04
CA ASN A 309 8.59 5.96 -1.86
C ASN A 309 8.24 4.49 -2.16
N TRP A 310 8.59 3.60 -1.25
CA TRP A 310 8.18 2.19 -1.21
C TRP A 310 6.94 2.01 -0.31
N SER A 311 5.84 1.41 -0.78
CA SER A 311 5.54 0.99 -2.17
C SER A 311 4.05 0.92 -2.52
N LEU A 312 3.75 0.86 -3.82
CA LEU A 312 2.41 0.64 -4.38
C LEU A 312 1.99 -0.83 -4.26
N THR A 313 1.61 -1.24 -3.05
CA THR A 313 1.05 -2.55 -2.75
C THR A 313 -0.06 -2.42 -1.71
N ASN A 314 -0.94 -3.42 -1.66
CA ASN A 314 -1.95 -3.65 -0.63
C ASN A 314 -1.54 -4.82 0.31
N LYS A 315 -0.26 -5.19 0.33
CA LYS A 315 0.30 -6.12 1.31
C LYS A 315 0.10 -5.59 2.73
N ASN A 316 -0.14 -6.49 3.68
CA ASN A 316 -0.29 -6.13 5.09
C ASN A 316 1.05 -5.79 5.76
N GLU A 317 1.63 -4.65 5.41
CA GLU A 317 2.84 -4.10 6.02
C GLU A 317 2.76 -2.57 6.09
N LYS A 318 3.43 -1.93 7.07
CA LYS A 318 3.29 -0.48 7.25
C LYS A 318 3.82 0.38 6.11
N SER A 319 4.72 -0.11 5.26
CA SER A 319 5.24 0.65 4.12
C SER A 319 4.22 0.77 2.98
N ALA A 320 3.34 -0.22 2.84
CA ALA A 320 2.36 -0.33 1.75
C ALA A 320 1.48 0.92 1.64
N ALA A 321 1.29 1.43 0.43
CA ALA A 321 0.50 2.63 0.18
C ALA A 321 -1.02 2.40 0.31
N PHE A 322 -1.48 1.17 0.15
CA PHE A 322 -2.91 0.84 0.09
C PHE A 322 -3.36 0.03 1.30
N THR A 323 -4.63 0.17 1.66
CA THR A 323 -5.21 -0.58 2.79
C THR A 323 -5.20 -2.08 2.48
N PRO A 324 -4.65 -2.93 3.37
CA PRO A 324 -4.59 -4.37 3.16
C PRO A 324 -5.87 -5.08 3.57
N TYR A 325 -6.00 -6.33 3.13
CA TYR A 325 -6.99 -7.24 3.71
C TYR A 325 -6.56 -7.64 5.12
N VAL A 326 -7.46 -7.47 6.09
CA VAL A 326 -7.30 -7.94 7.46
C VAL A 326 -8.63 -8.52 7.89
N TYR A 327 -8.64 -9.82 8.24
CA TYR A 327 -9.85 -10.54 8.58
C TYR A 327 -10.61 -9.85 9.72
N GLY A 328 -11.88 -9.50 9.46
CA GLY A 328 -12.75 -8.81 10.40
C GLY A 328 -12.49 -7.31 10.57
N GLU A 329 -11.52 -6.73 9.84
CA GLU A 329 -11.16 -5.31 9.97
C GLU A 329 -11.22 -4.50 8.68
N SER A 330 -10.69 -5.02 7.56
CA SER A 330 -10.63 -4.31 6.29
C SER A 330 -10.56 -5.26 5.09
N GLU A 331 -11.14 -4.82 3.98
CA GLU A 331 -10.90 -5.40 2.66
C GLU A 331 -9.63 -4.80 2.06
N ALA A 332 -8.94 -5.57 1.21
CA ALA A 332 -7.82 -5.05 0.45
C ALA A 332 -8.32 -4.02 -0.58
N THR A 333 -7.64 -2.89 -0.66
CA THR A 333 -7.87 -1.92 -1.73
C THR A 333 -7.45 -2.50 -3.07
N ASP A 334 -8.29 -2.30 -4.09
CA ASP A 334 -7.96 -2.66 -5.48
C ASP A 334 -6.84 -1.74 -6.01
N LEU A 335 -5.85 -2.32 -6.65
CA LEU A 335 -4.75 -1.59 -7.27
C LEU A 335 -5.18 -0.92 -8.60
N ASP A 336 -6.37 -1.22 -9.12
CA ASP A 336 -7.09 -0.41 -10.10
C ASP A 336 -8.16 0.44 -9.37
N PRO A 337 -8.00 1.78 -9.29
CA PRO A 337 -8.98 2.65 -8.63
C PRO A 337 -10.30 2.78 -9.41
N GLY A 338 -10.41 2.19 -10.60
CA GLY A 338 -11.59 2.28 -11.43
C GLY A 338 -11.68 3.60 -12.23
N PRO A 339 -12.84 3.84 -12.88
CA PRO A 339 -12.97 4.86 -13.93
C PRO A 339 -12.88 6.31 -13.44
N ASP A 340 -13.09 6.57 -12.16
CA ASP A 340 -12.93 7.90 -11.55
C ASP A 340 -11.45 8.24 -11.29
N ARG A 341 -10.57 7.23 -11.29
CA ARG A 341 -9.09 7.34 -11.22
C ARG A 341 -8.63 7.99 -9.92
N ILE A 342 -9.30 7.67 -8.83
CA ILE A 342 -9.01 8.19 -7.50
C ILE A 342 -9.18 7.05 -6.50
N TRP A 343 -8.19 6.83 -5.65
CA TRP A 343 -8.41 6.11 -4.40
C TRP A 343 -8.87 7.12 -3.35
N SER A 344 -9.97 6.81 -2.69
CA SER A 344 -10.43 7.53 -1.51
C SER A 344 -9.39 7.47 -0.38
N PRO A 345 -9.37 8.43 0.56
CA PRO A 345 -8.44 8.41 1.68
C PRO A 345 -8.46 7.12 2.52
N GLU A 346 -9.61 6.45 2.61
CA GLU A 346 -9.78 5.18 3.34
C GLU A 346 -9.13 3.98 2.62
N GLU A 347 -9.03 4.04 1.30
CA GLU A 347 -8.34 3.03 0.47
C GLU A 347 -6.81 3.19 0.54
N LEU A 348 -6.33 4.35 1.00
CA LEU A 348 -4.91 4.53 1.30
C LEU A 348 -4.62 4.06 2.71
N SER A 349 -3.46 3.46 2.91
CA SER A 349 -2.90 3.27 4.25
C SER A 349 -2.48 4.62 4.84
N VAL A 350 -2.10 4.64 6.13
CA VAL A 350 -1.50 5.84 6.75
C VAL A 350 -0.23 6.27 6.00
N SER A 351 0.58 5.32 5.51
CA SER A 351 1.78 5.60 4.70
C SER A 351 1.38 6.24 3.37
N GLY A 352 0.46 5.63 2.62
CA GLY A 352 0.05 6.14 1.31
C GLY A 352 -0.60 7.52 1.36
N GLU A 353 -1.46 7.76 2.35
CA GLU A 353 -2.10 9.06 2.57
C GLU A 353 -1.07 10.17 2.85
N TYR A 354 -0.11 9.87 3.73
CA TYR A 354 1.00 10.78 4.05
C TYR A 354 1.88 11.05 2.83
N VAL A 355 2.31 10.01 2.12
CA VAL A 355 3.23 10.14 0.98
C VAL A 355 2.57 10.87 -0.17
N ARG A 356 1.30 10.57 -0.50
CA ARG A 356 0.51 11.34 -1.47
C ARG A 356 0.53 12.84 -1.16
N THR A 357 0.34 13.19 0.10
CA THR A 357 0.38 14.58 0.56
C THR A 357 1.75 15.23 0.36
N ARG A 358 2.83 14.48 0.62
CA ARG A 358 4.21 14.96 0.44
C ARG A 358 4.64 15.05 -1.03
N ILE A 359 4.10 14.21 -1.92
CA ILE A 359 4.30 14.35 -3.37
C ILE A 359 3.68 15.66 -3.84
N LYS A 360 2.40 15.90 -3.49
CA LYS A 360 1.66 17.13 -3.83
C LYS A 360 2.25 18.39 -3.18
N GLY A 361 2.96 18.25 -2.06
CA GLY A 361 3.49 19.39 -1.30
C GLY A 361 2.39 20.18 -0.58
N VAL A 362 1.41 19.50 0.00
CA VAL A 362 0.29 20.12 0.73
C VAL A 362 0.31 19.76 2.23
N GLU A 363 -0.57 20.39 3.02
CA GLU A 363 -0.71 20.09 4.45
C GLU A 363 -1.24 18.67 4.67
N TYR A 364 -0.63 17.95 5.62
CA TYR A 364 -1.04 16.59 5.97
C TYR A 364 -2.14 16.63 7.04
N GLU A 365 -3.35 16.32 6.62
CA GLU A 365 -4.55 16.24 7.47
C GLU A 365 -5.07 14.79 7.45
N PRO A 366 -4.56 13.89 8.31
CA PRO A 366 -4.95 12.49 8.28
C PRO A 366 -6.42 12.29 8.63
N ILE A 367 -7.07 11.35 7.93
CA ILE A 367 -8.44 10.94 8.27
C ILE A 367 -8.50 10.26 9.66
N ASP A 368 -9.67 10.34 10.30
CA ASP A 368 -9.93 9.62 11.55
C ASP A 368 -10.19 8.13 11.29
N ARG A 369 -9.13 7.32 11.42
CA ARG A 369 -9.15 5.86 11.24
C ARG A 369 -9.65 5.10 12.47
N SER A 370 -10.06 5.80 13.55
CA SER A 370 -10.74 5.15 14.69
C SER A 370 -12.17 4.73 14.35
N ASN A 371 -12.72 5.27 13.25
CA ASN A 371 -13.99 4.83 12.72
C ASN A 371 -13.78 3.85 11.56
N TYR A 372 -14.62 2.81 11.48
CA TYR A 372 -14.77 2.03 10.25
C TYR A 372 -15.75 2.74 9.32
N TYR A 373 -15.70 2.37 8.04
CA TYR A 373 -16.65 2.77 7.02
C TYR A 373 -17.15 1.54 6.30
N LYS A 374 -18.44 1.50 5.98
CA LYS A 374 -19.01 0.41 5.19
C LYS A 374 -19.98 0.96 4.17
N THR A 375 -19.71 0.71 2.90
CA THR A 375 -20.63 1.06 1.81
C THR A 375 -21.83 0.13 1.87
N LEU A 376 -23.02 0.72 1.81
CA LEU A 376 -24.31 0.03 1.75
C LEU A 376 -24.88 0.05 0.33
N TRP A 377 -24.75 1.18 -0.37
CA TRP A 377 -25.20 1.37 -1.75
C TRP A 377 -24.22 2.27 -2.52
N ASP A 378 -23.71 1.79 -3.65
CA ASP A 378 -22.78 2.47 -4.56
C ASP A 378 -23.34 2.67 -5.98
N PHE A 379 -24.41 1.93 -6.34
CA PHE A 379 -25.05 1.95 -7.65
C PHE A 379 -24.12 1.64 -8.84
N ASP A 380 -22.95 1.03 -8.60
CA ASP A 380 -21.96 0.71 -9.63
C ASP A 380 -22.38 -0.46 -10.53
N ASP A 381 -23.38 -1.24 -10.12
CA ASP A 381 -23.97 -2.33 -10.89
C ASP A 381 -24.95 -1.86 -11.99
N GLY A 382 -25.13 -0.55 -12.14
CA GLY A 382 -26.06 0.04 -13.11
C GLY A 382 -27.54 -0.09 -12.72
N THR A 383 -27.85 -0.53 -11.50
CA THR A 383 -29.21 -0.66 -10.98
C THR A 383 -29.52 0.43 -9.93
N THR A 384 -30.78 0.49 -9.45
CA THR A 384 -31.13 1.32 -8.30
C THR A 384 -30.88 0.63 -6.97
N GLN A 385 -30.27 -0.57 -6.98
CA GLN A 385 -29.97 -1.41 -5.81
C GLN A 385 -31.14 -1.54 -4.83
N GLY A 386 -32.35 -1.69 -5.39
CA GLY A 386 -33.57 -1.93 -4.63
C GLY A 386 -34.36 -0.67 -4.26
N PHE A 387 -33.86 0.53 -4.54
CA PHE A 387 -34.59 1.77 -4.27
C PHE A 387 -35.83 1.92 -5.15
N VAL A 388 -36.97 2.18 -4.49
CA VAL A 388 -38.28 2.40 -5.09
C VAL A 388 -39.01 3.56 -4.40
N VAL A 389 -39.99 4.16 -5.08
CA VAL A 389 -40.90 5.14 -4.46
C VAL A 389 -41.89 4.40 -3.56
N ASN A 390 -41.98 4.77 -2.29
CA ASN A 390 -42.91 4.12 -1.36
C ASN A 390 -44.36 4.39 -1.77
N SER A 391 -45.21 3.37 -1.61
CA SER A 391 -46.63 3.46 -1.97
C SER A 391 -47.43 4.51 -1.20
N ASP A 392 -46.93 4.93 -0.03
CA ASP A 392 -47.51 5.96 0.82
C ASP A 392 -46.74 7.30 0.77
N SER A 393 -45.86 7.47 -0.22
CA SER A 393 -45.20 8.74 -0.48
C SER A 393 -46.24 9.82 -0.82
N PRO A 394 -46.18 11.03 -0.22
CA PRO A 394 -47.05 12.15 -0.57
C PRO A 394 -46.72 12.72 -1.96
N VAL A 395 -45.50 12.48 -2.45
CA VAL A 395 -45.03 12.86 -3.79
C VAL A 395 -44.79 11.58 -4.60
N THR A 396 -45.56 11.38 -5.67
CA THR A 396 -45.59 10.11 -6.42
C THR A 396 -45.17 10.22 -7.89
N ASP A 397 -45.21 11.43 -8.46
CA ASP A 397 -44.80 11.68 -9.85
C ASP A 397 -43.28 11.90 -9.93
N VAL A 398 -42.53 10.87 -9.56
CA VAL A 398 -41.06 10.87 -9.46
C VAL A 398 -40.51 9.65 -10.17
N SER A 399 -39.35 9.81 -10.82
CA SER A 399 -38.60 8.71 -11.44
C SER A 399 -37.32 8.42 -10.66
N LEU A 400 -37.06 7.14 -10.42
CA LEU A 400 -35.80 6.62 -9.89
C LEU A 400 -35.12 5.77 -10.96
N THR A 401 -33.90 6.13 -11.35
CA THR A 401 -33.11 5.41 -12.35
C THR A 401 -31.65 5.41 -11.94
N ASN A 402 -30.87 4.46 -12.44
CA ASN A 402 -29.42 4.59 -12.45
C ASN A 402 -28.98 5.45 -13.65
N GLU A 403 -28.11 6.43 -13.42
CA GLU A 403 -27.45 7.19 -14.47
C GLU A 403 -26.02 7.49 -14.03
N ASP A 404 -25.03 7.11 -14.84
CA ASP A 404 -23.60 7.26 -14.56
C ASP A 404 -23.20 6.65 -13.20
N ASN A 405 -23.67 5.42 -12.92
CA ASN A 405 -23.46 4.68 -11.68
C ASN A 405 -23.96 5.42 -10.42
N ARG A 406 -25.03 6.20 -10.54
CA ARG A 406 -25.61 6.97 -9.43
C ARG A 406 -27.12 6.80 -9.40
N LEU A 407 -27.72 6.84 -8.20
CA LEU A 407 -29.17 6.89 -8.06
C LEU A 407 -29.68 8.27 -8.44
N LYS A 408 -30.25 8.39 -9.64
CA LYS A 408 -30.90 9.61 -10.11
C LYS A 408 -32.34 9.68 -9.65
N ILE A 409 -32.71 10.79 -9.04
CA ILE A 409 -34.08 11.13 -8.64
C ILE A 409 -34.54 12.34 -9.47
N SER A 410 -35.65 12.21 -10.19
CA SER A 410 -36.21 13.29 -11.04
C SER A 410 -37.70 13.54 -10.73
N GLY A 411 -38.15 14.79 -10.81
CA GLY A 411 -39.54 15.19 -10.49
C GLY A 411 -39.70 15.74 -9.06
N LEU A 412 -38.65 16.35 -8.51
CA LEU A 412 -38.61 16.81 -7.12
C LEU A 412 -39.29 18.18 -6.89
N ASP A 413 -39.81 18.84 -7.92
CA ASP A 413 -40.49 20.14 -7.80
C ASP A 413 -41.60 20.18 -6.70
N ALA A 414 -42.33 19.07 -6.54
CA ALA A 414 -43.38 18.92 -5.54
C ALA A 414 -42.86 18.51 -4.14
N SER A 415 -41.58 18.15 -4.04
CA SER A 415 -40.90 17.70 -2.82
C SER A 415 -39.94 18.78 -2.32
N ASN A 416 -40.49 19.84 -1.73
CA ASN A 416 -39.75 21.09 -1.53
C ASN A 416 -39.68 21.59 -0.08
N ASP A 417 -40.08 20.77 0.89
CA ASP A 417 -39.95 21.10 2.29
C ASP A 417 -38.53 20.79 2.79
N VAL A 418 -37.69 21.81 2.89
CA VAL A 418 -36.30 21.67 3.37
C VAL A 418 -36.14 22.04 4.85
N SER A 419 -37.24 22.06 5.61
CA SER A 419 -37.21 22.31 7.05
C SER A 419 -36.86 21.05 7.84
N GLU A 420 -36.30 21.23 9.05
CA GLU A 420 -35.87 20.11 9.91
C GLU A 420 -36.98 19.09 10.21
N GLY A 421 -38.25 19.51 10.33
CA GLY A 421 -39.37 18.64 10.70
C GLY A 421 -40.40 18.38 9.61
N GLY A 422 -40.29 19.06 8.46
CA GLY A 422 -41.28 19.03 7.38
C GLY A 422 -41.15 17.85 6.41
N PHE A 423 -40.14 17.00 6.61
CA PHE A 423 -39.79 15.88 5.73
C PHE A 423 -40.92 14.87 5.49
N TRP A 424 -41.93 14.80 6.36
CA TRP A 424 -43.12 13.96 6.15
C TRP A 424 -43.96 14.34 4.91
N ASN A 425 -43.81 15.57 4.41
CA ASN A 425 -44.50 16.06 3.21
C ASN A 425 -43.73 15.78 1.91
N ASN A 426 -42.48 15.33 2.01
CA ASN A 426 -41.61 15.12 0.87
C ASN A 426 -41.76 13.72 0.27
N LEU A 427 -41.17 13.55 -0.91
CA LEU A 427 -40.91 12.27 -1.55
C LEU A 427 -40.32 11.29 -0.53
N ARG A 428 -40.92 10.10 -0.50
CA ARG A 428 -40.44 8.96 0.26
C ARG A 428 -39.97 7.86 -0.69
N ILE A 429 -38.73 7.44 -0.50
CA ILE A 429 -38.13 6.31 -1.23
C ILE A 429 -37.50 5.34 -0.23
N SER A 430 -37.41 4.07 -0.58
CA SER A 430 -36.71 3.08 0.23
C SER A 430 -36.10 1.97 -0.60
N ALA A 431 -35.09 1.32 -0.04
CA ALA A 431 -34.42 0.16 -0.61
C ALA A 431 -35.21 -1.15 -0.37
N ASP A 432 -36.55 -1.12 -0.47
CA ASP A 432 -37.45 -2.25 -0.14
C ASP A 432 -37.12 -3.53 -0.94
N ASN A 433 -36.51 -3.38 -2.12
CA ASN A 433 -36.14 -4.49 -3.00
C ASN A 433 -34.63 -4.81 -2.97
N TRP A 434 -33.88 -4.37 -1.94
CA TRP A 434 -32.43 -4.58 -1.86
C TRP A 434 -32.08 -6.06 -1.64
N GLY A 435 -32.81 -6.74 -0.75
CA GLY A 435 -32.63 -8.17 -0.48
C GLY A 435 -31.35 -8.54 0.29
N ASN A 436 -30.54 -7.56 0.68
CA ASN A 436 -29.30 -7.76 1.42
C ASN A 436 -29.45 -7.37 2.90
N ALA A 437 -28.51 -7.83 3.72
CA ALA A 437 -28.39 -7.48 5.13
C ALA A 437 -26.92 -7.19 5.43
N VAL A 438 -26.63 -6.05 6.08
CA VAL A 438 -25.27 -5.61 6.32
C VAL A 438 -25.07 -5.29 7.79
N ASP A 439 -24.14 -5.96 8.46
CA ASP A 439 -23.77 -5.63 9.84
C ASP A 439 -23.17 -4.22 9.92
N ILE A 440 -23.73 -3.40 10.81
CA ILE A 440 -23.35 -2.02 11.10
C ILE A 440 -23.06 -1.81 12.60
N THR A 441 -22.54 -2.82 13.29
CA THR A 441 -22.16 -2.76 14.71
C THR A 441 -21.31 -1.52 15.01
N GLY A 442 -21.72 -0.71 15.98
CA GLY A 442 -21.05 0.53 16.37
C GLY A 442 -21.30 1.74 15.45
N ALA A 443 -22.11 1.61 14.39
CA ALA A 443 -22.40 2.72 13.48
C ALA A 443 -23.12 3.87 14.19
N GLY A 444 -22.62 5.08 13.99
CA GLY A 444 -23.19 6.33 14.51
C GLY A 444 -23.49 7.37 13.44
N LYS A 445 -23.08 7.14 12.18
CA LYS A 445 -23.31 8.03 11.05
C LYS A 445 -23.72 7.25 9.79
N ILE A 446 -24.59 7.84 8.97
CA ILE A 446 -24.83 7.52 7.56
C ILE A 446 -24.37 8.72 6.74
N MET A 447 -23.60 8.52 5.69
CA MET A 447 -23.11 9.55 4.77
C MET A 447 -23.59 9.23 3.37
N ILE A 448 -24.00 10.25 2.63
CA ILE A 448 -24.53 10.12 1.27
C ILE A 448 -23.89 11.20 0.40
N ASP A 449 -23.31 10.80 -0.72
CA ASP A 449 -22.88 11.76 -1.73
C ASP A 449 -24.10 12.33 -2.44
N VAL A 450 -24.28 13.65 -2.33
CA VAL A 450 -25.35 14.39 -3.01
C VAL A 450 -24.72 15.16 -4.16
N ILE A 451 -25.16 14.86 -5.38
CA ILE A 451 -24.59 15.41 -6.61
C ILE A 451 -25.67 16.15 -7.41
N LEU A 452 -25.32 17.33 -7.94
CA LEU A 452 -26.22 18.24 -8.64
C LEU A 452 -25.57 18.82 -9.91
N LYS A 453 -26.38 19.19 -10.90
CA LYS A 453 -25.91 19.97 -12.07
C LYS A 453 -25.67 21.45 -11.75
N SER A 454 -26.31 21.96 -10.70
CA SER A 454 -26.15 23.31 -10.19
C SER A 454 -26.42 23.31 -8.69
N PRO A 455 -25.66 24.04 -7.86
CA PRO A 455 -25.85 24.06 -6.42
C PRO A 455 -27.27 24.46 -6.03
N ALA A 456 -27.87 23.69 -5.13
CA ALA A 456 -29.23 23.88 -4.64
C ALA A 456 -29.31 23.56 -3.14
N THR A 457 -30.47 23.77 -2.53
CA THR A 457 -30.70 23.26 -1.16
C THR A 457 -31.27 21.86 -1.25
N VAL A 458 -30.70 20.91 -0.50
CA VAL A 458 -31.19 19.53 -0.37
C VAL A 458 -31.37 19.23 1.12
N ALA A 459 -32.46 18.58 1.49
CA ALA A 459 -32.71 18.11 2.84
C ALA A 459 -33.13 16.64 2.82
N ILE A 460 -32.48 15.81 3.63
CA ILE A 460 -32.75 14.37 3.71
C ILE A 460 -32.94 13.97 5.17
N ALA A 461 -34.07 13.33 5.48
CA ALA A 461 -34.24 12.56 6.70
C ALA A 461 -34.21 11.06 6.37
N ALA A 462 -33.78 10.23 7.30
CA ALA A 462 -33.65 8.78 7.09
C ALA A 462 -34.28 7.96 8.22
N ILE A 463 -34.78 6.79 7.88
CA ILE A 463 -35.15 5.71 8.81
C ILE A 463 -34.40 4.45 8.35
N PRO A 464 -33.21 4.15 8.90
CA PRO A 464 -32.58 2.86 8.71
C PRO A 464 -33.43 1.78 9.38
N GLN A 465 -33.54 0.62 8.75
CA GLN A 465 -34.36 -0.49 9.23
C GLN A 465 -33.51 -1.75 9.36
N GLY A 466 -33.59 -2.37 10.53
CA GLY A 466 -32.97 -3.66 10.84
C GLY A 466 -34.01 -4.71 11.28
N PRO A 467 -33.56 -5.91 11.66
CA PRO A 467 -34.44 -7.03 11.99
C PRO A 467 -35.17 -6.85 13.33
N GLY A 468 -36.19 -7.70 13.53
CA GLY A 468 -36.98 -7.74 14.75
C GLY A 468 -37.77 -6.45 14.98
N ASN A 469 -37.59 -5.83 16.15
CA ASN A 469 -38.28 -4.59 16.51
C ASN A 469 -37.57 -3.32 15.98
N ASN A 470 -36.41 -3.46 15.34
CA ASN A 470 -35.58 -2.35 14.86
C ASN A 470 -35.98 -1.88 13.45
N TRP A 471 -37.22 -2.15 13.03
CA TRP A 471 -37.70 -1.86 11.69
C TRP A 471 -38.23 -0.42 11.51
N TRP A 472 -38.54 0.31 12.60
CA TRP A 472 -39.05 1.68 12.47
C TRP A 472 -38.77 2.55 13.70
N THR A 473 -37.92 3.55 13.52
CA THR A 473 -37.70 4.64 14.47
C THR A 473 -37.73 5.96 13.72
N ASN A 474 -38.64 6.87 14.10
CA ASN A 474 -38.80 8.15 13.40
C ASN A 474 -37.49 8.96 13.40
N PRO A 475 -37.18 9.69 12.30
CA PRO A 475 -36.09 10.64 12.31
C PRO A 475 -36.42 11.77 13.28
N ALA A 476 -35.41 12.29 13.97
CA ALA A 476 -35.55 13.49 14.79
C ALA A 476 -35.62 14.75 13.91
N ARG A 477 -34.80 14.81 12.85
CA ARG A 477 -34.77 15.92 11.89
C ARG A 477 -34.22 15.51 10.52
N ALA A 478 -34.53 16.29 9.49
CA ALA A 478 -33.83 16.25 8.21
C ALA A 478 -32.49 17.01 8.29
N VAL A 479 -31.43 16.42 7.73
CA VAL A 479 -30.13 17.08 7.55
C VAL A 479 -30.16 17.88 6.26
N ARG A 480 -29.63 19.10 6.29
CA ARG A 480 -29.74 20.06 5.19
C ARG A 480 -28.37 20.47 4.65
N LEU A 481 -28.21 20.38 3.33
CA LEU A 481 -27.13 20.97 2.56
C LEU A 481 -27.60 22.28 1.91
N ALA A 482 -26.79 23.32 2.01
CA ALA A 482 -26.96 24.60 1.34
C ALA A 482 -26.13 24.65 0.04
N PRO A 483 -26.45 25.57 -0.90
CA PRO A 483 -25.70 25.70 -2.15
C PRO A 483 -24.18 25.89 -1.98
N ASN A 484 -23.74 26.50 -0.88
CA ASN A 484 -22.32 26.76 -0.63
C ASN A 484 -21.55 25.53 -0.12
N ASP A 485 -22.24 24.47 0.26
CA ASP A 485 -21.61 23.23 0.74
C ASP A 485 -21.11 22.36 -0.43
N PHE A 486 -21.57 22.67 -1.66
CA PHE A 486 -21.22 21.90 -2.84
C PHE A 486 -19.93 22.36 -3.51
N VAL A 487 -19.05 21.40 -3.78
CA VAL A 487 -17.78 21.59 -4.48
C VAL A 487 -17.95 21.20 -5.95
N LYS A 488 -17.48 22.05 -6.86
CA LYS A 488 -17.53 21.79 -8.30
C LYS A 488 -16.59 20.65 -8.67
N GLN A 489 -17.11 19.68 -9.43
CA GLN A 489 -16.39 18.51 -9.93
C GLN A 489 -15.84 18.75 -11.35
N ALA A 490 -14.90 17.91 -11.79
CA ALA A 490 -14.27 18.01 -13.11
C ALA A 490 -15.27 17.83 -14.26
N ASP A 491 -16.28 16.98 -14.08
CA ASP A 491 -17.37 16.73 -15.03
C ASP A 491 -18.40 17.89 -15.13
N GLY A 492 -18.20 18.94 -14.33
CA GLY A 492 -19.08 20.11 -14.25
C GLY A 492 -20.26 19.98 -13.29
N THR A 493 -20.42 18.83 -12.62
CA THR A 493 -21.37 18.67 -11.53
C THR A 493 -20.85 19.28 -10.22
N TYR A 494 -21.66 19.19 -9.18
CA TYR A 494 -21.42 19.75 -7.85
C TYR A 494 -21.73 18.67 -6.81
N LYS A 495 -20.77 18.33 -5.95
CA LYS A 495 -20.89 17.27 -4.94
C LYS A 495 -20.77 17.84 -3.53
N ALA A 496 -21.56 17.31 -2.60
CA ALA A 496 -21.44 17.51 -1.17
C ALA A 496 -21.78 16.20 -0.44
N VAL A 497 -21.14 15.95 0.70
CA VAL A 497 -21.44 14.79 1.56
C VAL A 497 -22.49 15.19 2.60
N LEU A 498 -23.65 14.54 2.58
CA LEU A 498 -24.70 14.70 3.58
C LEU A 498 -24.51 13.66 4.69
N THR A 499 -24.27 14.11 5.92
CA THR A 499 -24.02 13.23 7.08
C THR A 499 -25.21 13.23 8.05
N ILE A 500 -25.89 12.09 8.17
CA ILE A 500 -26.97 11.82 9.12
C ILE A 500 -26.39 11.08 10.34
N THR A 501 -26.47 11.68 11.52
CA THR A 501 -25.99 11.09 12.77
C THR A 501 -27.09 10.31 13.50
N ALA A 502 -26.72 9.57 14.55
CA ALA A 502 -27.66 8.97 15.49
C ALA A 502 -28.63 10.00 16.13
N GLU A 503 -28.21 11.26 16.29
CA GLU A 503 -29.11 12.32 16.78
C GLU A 503 -30.18 12.69 15.75
N ASP A 504 -29.84 12.67 14.46
CA ASP A 504 -30.75 12.98 13.36
C ASP A 504 -31.71 11.82 13.09
N SER A 505 -31.20 10.58 13.20
CA SER A 505 -31.91 9.33 12.93
C SER A 505 -31.63 8.29 14.02
N PRO A 506 -32.38 8.30 15.14
CA PRO A 506 -32.13 7.42 16.30
C PRO A 506 -32.25 5.92 16.02
N GLY A 507 -32.89 5.53 14.90
CA GLY A 507 -32.90 4.15 14.44
C GLY A 507 -31.50 3.59 14.16
N LEU A 508 -30.56 4.46 13.79
CA LEU A 508 -29.18 4.07 13.50
C LEU A 508 -28.47 3.52 14.74
N GLU A 509 -28.54 4.24 15.87
CA GLU A 509 -27.95 3.77 17.13
C GLU A 509 -28.64 2.49 17.62
N THR A 510 -29.96 2.42 17.48
CA THR A 510 -30.75 1.24 17.88
C THR A 510 -30.27 -0.03 17.17
N ILE A 511 -29.95 0.05 15.88
CA ILE A 511 -29.40 -1.08 15.11
C ILE A 511 -27.92 -1.27 15.45
N GLY A 512 -27.12 -0.20 15.42
CA GLY A 512 -25.68 -0.26 15.62
C GLY A 512 -25.24 -0.76 17.01
N THR A 513 -26.07 -0.65 18.05
CA THR A 513 -25.73 -1.10 19.41
C THR A 513 -26.64 -2.23 19.93
N SER A 514 -27.37 -2.91 19.04
CA SER A 514 -28.18 -4.08 19.39
C SER A 514 -27.31 -5.22 19.94
N ASP A 515 -27.72 -5.87 21.03
CA ASP A 515 -27.01 -7.02 21.61
C ASP A 515 -27.28 -8.35 20.86
N THR A 516 -28.14 -8.33 19.83
CA THR A 516 -28.66 -9.54 19.19
C THR A 516 -28.45 -9.61 17.68
N ASP A 517 -28.58 -8.48 17.00
CA ASP A 517 -28.47 -8.38 15.55
C ASP A 517 -28.30 -6.91 15.17
N ASN A 518 -27.18 -6.60 14.53
CA ASN A 518 -26.76 -5.25 14.14
C ASN A 518 -26.89 -5.03 12.63
N THR A 519 -27.67 -5.85 11.92
CA THR A 519 -27.80 -5.73 10.48
C THR A 519 -28.79 -4.65 10.07
N ILE A 520 -28.39 -3.82 9.09
CA ILE A 520 -29.30 -2.98 8.31
C ILE A 520 -29.77 -3.74 7.07
N GLN A 521 -31.06 -3.70 6.78
CA GLN A 521 -31.70 -4.45 5.68
C GLN A 521 -32.46 -3.53 4.73
N ASN A 522 -32.71 -2.28 5.14
CA ASN A 522 -33.38 -1.27 4.34
C ASN A 522 -33.09 0.14 4.91
N ILE A 523 -33.38 1.16 4.13
CA ILE A 523 -33.43 2.55 4.57
C ILE A 523 -34.59 3.27 3.88
N VAL A 524 -35.37 4.05 4.63
CA VAL A 524 -36.38 4.95 4.09
C VAL A 524 -35.82 6.37 4.10
N LEU A 525 -35.80 7.04 2.96
CA LEU A 525 -35.39 8.43 2.82
C LEU A 525 -36.58 9.34 2.55
N PHE A 526 -36.53 10.53 3.14
CA PHE A 526 -37.45 11.63 2.87
C PHE A 526 -36.65 12.75 2.22
N VAL A 527 -36.85 13.00 0.93
CA VAL A 527 -35.95 13.84 0.11
C VAL A 527 -36.64 15.13 -0.30
N GLY A 528 -36.19 16.27 0.21
CA GLY A 528 -36.70 17.60 -0.15
C GLY A 528 -35.66 18.47 -0.85
N THR A 529 -36.06 19.28 -1.82
CA THR A 529 -35.16 20.19 -2.54
C THR A 529 -35.75 21.59 -2.74
N VAL A 530 -34.89 22.60 -2.77
CA VAL A 530 -35.24 23.94 -3.27
C VAL A 530 -34.20 24.35 -4.30
N GLY A 531 -34.66 24.54 -5.55
CA GLY A 531 -33.80 24.91 -6.68
C GLY A 531 -33.23 23.74 -7.46
N ALA A 532 -33.72 22.51 -7.27
CA ALA A 532 -33.33 21.33 -8.05
C ALA A 532 -34.52 20.37 -8.25
N ASP A 533 -34.85 20.08 -9.50
CA ASP A 533 -35.84 19.06 -9.88
C ASP A 533 -35.20 17.65 -10.03
N VAL A 534 -33.88 17.63 -10.23
CA VAL A 534 -33.08 16.41 -10.38
C VAL A 534 -31.90 16.44 -9.43
N ILE A 535 -31.73 15.37 -8.66
CA ILE A 535 -30.54 15.13 -7.84
C ILE A 535 -30.01 13.72 -8.10
N TYR A 536 -28.74 13.49 -7.79
CA TYR A 536 -28.13 12.17 -7.80
C TYR A 536 -27.63 11.87 -6.39
N LEU A 537 -27.89 10.66 -5.93
CA LEU A 537 -27.38 10.13 -4.67
C LEU A 537 -26.44 8.98 -4.97
N ASP A 538 -25.37 8.89 -4.21
CA ASP A 538 -24.32 7.90 -4.42
C ASP A 538 -23.60 7.58 -3.11
N ASN A 539 -22.82 6.50 -3.08
CA ASN A 539 -21.86 6.19 -2.02
C ASN A 539 -22.45 6.28 -0.60
N PHE A 540 -23.55 5.57 -0.39
CA PHE A 540 -24.21 5.50 0.91
C PHE A 540 -23.32 4.69 1.85
N LYS A 541 -22.69 5.37 2.82
CA LYS A 541 -21.74 4.76 3.74
C LYS A 541 -22.23 4.87 5.17
N VAL A 542 -22.07 3.84 5.98
CA VAL A 542 -22.14 3.97 7.44
C VAL A 542 -20.75 4.16 8.02
N SER A 543 -20.68 4.82 9.16
CA SER A 543 -19.44 4.92 9.93
C SER A 543 -19.71 4.79 11.42
N GLY A 544 -18.82 4.10 12.13
CA GLY A 544 -18.91 3.82 13.55
C GLY A 544 -17.55 3.66 14.18
N LYS A 545 -17.44 3.80 15.51
CA LYS A 545 -16.17 3.56 16.20
C LYS A 545 -15.83 2.08 16.15
N LYS A 546 -14.60 1.73 15.77
CA LYS A 546 -14.09 0.38 15.95
C LYS A 546 -14.11 0.04 17.45
N ILE A 547 -14.85 -1.00 17.83
CA ILE A 547 -14.80 -1.54 19.19
C ILE A 547 -13.63 -2.52 19.22
N GLU A 548 -12.46 -2.08 19.68
CA GLU A 548 -11.34 -2.97 19.91
C GLU A 548 -11.68 -3.93 21.06
N ILE A 549 -12.05 -5.15 20.71
CA ILE A 549 -12.08 -6.26 21.67
C ILE A 549 -10.64 -6.75 21.76
N PRO A 550 -9.98 -6.66 22.92
CA PRO A 550 -8.61 -7.14 23.05
C PRO A 550 -8.52 -8.59 22.62
N ILE A 551 -7.66 -8.87 21.64
CA ILE A 551 -7.37 -10.23 21.22
C ILE A 551 -6.48 -10.87 22.28
N ILE A 552 -7.01 -11.88 22.97
CA ILE A 552 -6.30 -12.58 24.04
C ILE A 552 -5.84 -13.92 23.47
N HIS A 553 -4.53 -14.04 23.25
CA HIS A 553 -3.91 -15.33 22.95
C HIS A 553 -3.66 -16.11 24.24
N ASP A 554 -3.61 -17.44 24.13
CA ASP A 554 -3.05 -18.27 25.19
C ASP A 554 -1.56 -18.01 25.40
N SER A 555 -1.03 -18.52 26.52
CA SER A 555 0.36 -18.27 26.91
C SER A 555 1.34 -18.71 25.81
N LEU A 556 2.29 -17.83 25.45
CA LEU A 556 3.25 -18.11 24.36
C LEU A 556 4.10 -19.37 24.63
N GLY A 557 4.50 -19.59 25.88
CA GLY A 557 5.38 -20.70 26.26
C GLY A 557 6.82 -20.53 25.75
N GLU A 558 7.65 -21.55 25.97
CA GLU A 558 8.99 -21.64 25.37
C GLU A 558 8.90 -22.32 24.00
N ALA A 559 9.65 -21.82 23.02
CA ALA A 559 9.72 -22.42 21.70
C ALA A 559 10.33 -23.84 21.76
N LYS A 560 9.64 -24.83 21.21
CA LYS A 560 10.13 -26.23 21.15
C LYS A 560 9.52 -27.00 19.98
N LEU A 561 10.30 -27.95 19.44
CA LEU A 561 9.84 -29.00 18.52
C LEU A 561 10.16 -30.38 19.13
N PRO A 562 9.23 -31.36 19.07
CA PRO A 562 7.88 -31.25 18.54
C PRO A 562 7.00 -30.28 19.34
N SER A 563 6.12 -29.55 18.64
CA SER A 563 5.07 -28.73 19.26
C SER A 563 3.81 -29.57 19.41
N ASP A 564 3.58 -30.08 20.63
CA ASP A 564 2.45 -30.94 21.02
C ASP A 564 1.35 -30.21 21.80
N PHE A 565 1.57 -28.93 22.11
CA PHE A 565 0.69 -28.03 22.87
C PHE A 565 0.13 -28.53 24.24
N GLU A 566 0.55 -29.71 24.71
CA GLU A 566 -0.01 -30.40 25.88
C GLU A 566 0.13 -29.64 27.21
N ASP A 567 1.18 -28.83 27.35
CA ASP A 567 1.37 -27.96 28.51
C ASP A 567 0.44 -26.74 28.55
N GLY A 568 -0.44 -26.58 27.54
CA GLY A 568 -1.39 -25.47 27.44
C GLY A 568 -0.77 -24.17 26.97
N THR A 569 0.43 -24.23 26.36
CA THR A 569 1.10 -23.06 25.79
C THR A 569 1.31 -23.22 24.29
N ARG A 570 1.50 -22.09 23.59
CA ARG A 570 1.66 -22.04 22.13
C ARG A 570 3.05 -22.45 21.63
N HIS A 571 3.95 -22.90 22.50
CA HIS A 571 5.32 -23.30 22.13
C HIS A 571 6.04 -22.31 21.21
N GLY A 572 5.93 -21.01 21.48
CA GLY A 572 6.60 -19.97 20.68
C GLY A 572 5.90 -19.59 19.37
N TRP A 573 4.84 -20.30 18.97
CA TRP A 573 4.04 -19.96 17.78
C TRP A 573 3.23 -18.68 17.99
N LYS A 574 3.29 -17.78 17.02
CA LYS A 574 2.57 -16.50 17.00
C LYS A 574 2.15 -16.18 15.56
N TRP A 575 1.30 -15.18 15.39
CA TRP A 575 1.09 -14.61 14.07
C TRP A 575 2.37 -13.93 13.56
N SER A 576 2.65 -14.09 12.27
CA SER A 576 3.52 -13.15 11.56
C SER A 576 2.88 -11.76 11.58
N SER A 577 3.69 -10.70 11.63
CA SER A 577 3.14 -9.33 11.72
C SER A 577 2.32 -8.95 10.48
N ASP A 578 2.65 -9.54 9.34
CA ASP A 578 1.97 -9.39 8.06
C ASP A 578 0.86 -10.42 7.79
N SER A 579 0.48 -11.22 8.80
CA SER A 579 -0.65 -12.15 8.68
C SER A 579 -1.94 -11.40 8.45
N ALA A 580 -2.73 -11.84 7.47
CA ALA A 580 -4.10 -11.35 7.22
C ALA A 580 -5.05 -11.66 8.38
N VAL A 581 -4.71 -12.69 9.15
CA VAL A 581 -5.48 -13.15 10.31
C VAL A 581 -4.69 -12.87 11.57
N GLN A 582 -5.31 -12.15 12.50
CA GLN A 582 -4.73 -11.86 13.81
C GLN A 582 -5.66 -12.23 14.96
N THR A 583 -6.61 -13.14 14.73
CA THR A 583 -7.54 -13.62 15.78
C THR A 583 -6.80 -14.25 16.96
N ALA A 584 -7.53 -14.55 18.03
CA ALA A 584 -6.95 -15.26 19.17
C ALA A 584 -6.28 -16.56 18.71
N LEU A 585 -5.08 -16.81 19.24
CA LEU A 585 -4.38 -18.09 19.10
C LEU A 585 -4.60 -18.81 20.41
N THR A 586 -5.44 -19.84 20.37
CA THR A 586 -5.87 -20.59 21.55
C THR A 586 -5.33 -22.01 21.53
N ILE A 587 -5.30 -22.65 22.69
CA ILE A 587 -4.98 -24.06 22.85
C ILE A 587 -6.27 -24.81 23.19
N ASP A 588 -6.87 -25.43 22.18
CA ASP A 588 -8.13 -26.16 22.30
C ASP A 588 -7.92 -27.67 22.17
N GLU A 589 -8.91 -28.47 22.55
CA GLU A 589 -8.88 -29.91 22.23
C GLU A 589 -9.22 -30.15 20.75
N ALA A 590 -8.41 -30.98 20.09
CA ALA A 590 -8.66 -31.55 18.78
C ALA A 590 -8.26 -33.04 18.80
N ASN A 591 -9.20 -33.93 18.46
CA ASN A 591 -9.00 -35.37 18.42
C ASN A 591 -8.46 -35.99 19.74
N GLY A 592 -8.82 -35.38 20.88
CA GLY A 592 -8.37 -35.81 22.21
C GLY A 592 -6.92 -35.41 22.57
N SER A 593 -6.32 -34.51 21.80
CA SER A 593 -5.03 -33.85 22.04
C SER A 593 -5.25 -32.34 22.16
N LYS A 594 -4.31 -31.60 22.74
CA LYS A 594 -4.33 -30.12 22.67
C LYS A 594 -3.68 -29.65 21.38
N ALA A 595 -4.30 -28.69 20.72
CA ALA A 595 -3.84 -28.15 19.45
C ALA A 595 -3.87 -26.62 19.46
N LEU A 596 -2.95 -25.99 18.74
CA LEU A 596 -3.00 -24.56 18.46
C LEU A 596 -4.14 -24.29 17.47
N SER A 597 -5.05 -23.38 17.81
CA SER A 597 -6.26 -23.11 17.03
C SER A 597 -6.48 -21.62 16.78
N TRP A 598 -7.19 -21.32 15.69
CA TRP A 598 -7.62 -19.96 15.33
C TRP A 598 -8.86 -19.98 14.45
N GLU A 599 -9.56 -18.83 14.40
CA GLU A 599 -10.69 -18.59 13.50
C GLU A 599 -10.23 -17.87 12.25
N VAL A 600 -10.80 -18.21 11.11
CA VAL A 600 -10.58 -17.50 9.84
C VAL A 600 -11.80 -17.64 8.94
N ALA A 601 -12.07 -16.59 8.16
CA ALA A 601 -12.81 -16.73 6.93
C ALA A 601 -12.02 -16.09 5.80
N TYR A 602 -11.93 -16.77 4.67
CA TYR A 602 -11.37 -16.17 3.47
C TYR A 602 -12.37 -15.20 2.83
N PRO A 603 -11.89 -14.10 2.24
CA PRO A 603 -12.76 -13.07 1.67
C PRO A 603 -13.51 -13.62 0.46
N GLU A 604 -14.73 -13.11 0.21
CA GLU A 604 -15.47 -13.46 -1.01
C GLU A 604 -14.79 -12.87 -2.26
N VAL A 605 -14.27 -11.64 -2.15
CA VAL A 605 -13.48 -10.99 -3.19
C VAL A 605 -12.01 -11.34 -2.96
N LYS A 606 -11.43 -12.12 -3.88
CA LYS A 606 -10.07 -12.64 -3.74
C LYS A 606 -9.04 -11.55 -4.06
N PRO A 607 -8.05 -11.32 -3.17
CA PRO A 607 -6.90 -10.51 -3.54
C PRO A 607 -6.13 -11.20 -4.66
N SER A 608 -5.45 -10.41 -5.49
CA SER A 608 -4.61 -10.92 -6.58
C SER A 608 -3.40 -11.70 -6.05
N ASP A 609 -2.75 -11.17 -5.01
CA ASP A 609 -1.80 -11.91 -4.19
C ASP A 609 -2.56 -12.89 -3.29
N THR A 610 -2.47 -14.17 -3.60
CA THR A 610 -3.16 -15.24 -2.85
C THR A 610 -2.67 -15.34 -1.40
N TRP A 611 -1.48 -14.81 -1.08
CA TRP A 611 -0.99 -14.77 0.28
C TRP A 611 -1.61 -13.63 1.08
N ALA A 612 -2.13 -12.59 0.44
CA ALA A 612 -2.63 -11.39 1.12
C ALA A 612 -3.84 -11.66 2.04
N SER A 613 -4.57 -12.76 1.83
CA SER A 613 -5.67 -13.22 2.71
C SER A 613 -5.29 -14.38 3.63
N ALA A 614 -4.05 -14.89 3.55
CA ALA A 614 -3.63 -16.10 4.24
C ALA A 614 -3.32 -15.87 5.74
N PRO A 615 -3.77 -16.76 6.64
CA PRO A 615 -3.16 -16.93 7.95
C PRO A 615 -1.67 -17.29 7.81
N ARG A 616 -0.82 -16.62 8.60
CA ARG A 616 0.65 -16.82 8.60
C ARG A 616 1.18 -17.05 10.01
N LEU A 617 1.50 -18.29 10.34
CA LEU A 617 2.05 -18.66 11.64
C LEU A 617 3.57 -18.61 11.61
N ASP A 618 4.16 -17.76 12.47
CA ASP A 618 5.60 -17.60 12.66
C ASP A 618 6.06 -18.38 13.90
N PHE A 619 7.11 -19.16 13.72
CA PHE A 619 7.81 -19.89 14.75
C PHE A 619 9.31 -19.56 14.70
N TRP A 620 9.83 -18.99 15.79
CA TRP A 620 11.25 -18.76 15.96
C TRP A 620 11.82 -19.63 17.06
N MET A 621 12.94 -20.30 16.78
CA MET A 621 13.69 -21.07 17.77
C MET A 621 15.19 -20.93 17.51
N ASP A 622 15.94 -20.58 18.55
CA ASP A 622 17.40 -20.43 18.46
C ASP A 622 18.06 -21.74 18.02
N GLY A 623 18.87 -21.67 16.95
CA GLY A 623 19.55 -22.83 16.38
C GLY A 623 18.64 -23.89 15.76
N LEU A 624 17.44 -23.51 15.28
CA LEU A 624 16.55 -24.39 14.53
C LEU A 624 17.27 -24.98 13.30
N LYS A 625 17.35 -26.31 13.23
CA LYS A 625 17.99 -27.05 12.13
C LYS A 625 17.16 -28.27 11.79
N ARG A 626 17.08 -28.62 10.51
CA ARG A 626 16.42 -29.87 10.08
C ARG A 626 17.25 -31.11 10.41
N GLY A 627 18.57 -30.99 10.50
CA GLY A 627 19.46 -32.14 10.63
C GLY A 627 19.25 -33.12 9.47
N GLY A 628 19.29 -34.42 9.75
CA GLY A 628 19.02 -35.46 8.75
C GLY A 628 17.53 -35.74 8.50
N LYS A 629 16.63 -34.83 8.89
CA LYS A 629 15.18 -34.95 8.66
C LYS A 629 14.83 -34.34 7.30
N ASN A 630 13.88 -34.97 6.62
CA ASN A 630 13.51 -34.65 5.25
C ASN A 630 12.15 -33.97 5.14
N PHE A 631 11.30 -34.07 6.16
CA PHE A 631 9.95 -33.53 6.07
C PHE A 631 9.57 -32.74 7.31
N LEU A 632 8.83 -31.66 7.08
CA LEU A 632 7.97 -31.09 8.11
C LEU A 632 6.67 -31.92 8.14
N PHE A 633 6.24 -32.29 9.34
CA PHE A 633 5.00 -33.01 9.59
C PHE A 633 4.19 -32.30 10.67
N PHE A 634 2.86 -32.30 10.51
CA PHE A 634 1.92 -31.95 11.56
C PHE A 634 0.53 -32.50 11.25
N ASP A 635 -0.28 -32.67 12.29
CA ASP A 635 -1.70 -32.92 12.17
C ASP A 635 -2.43 -31.59 11.95
N PHE A 636 -3.24 -31.52 10.89
CA PHE A 636 -4.07 -30.37 10.59
C PHE A 636 -5.54 -30.75 10.68
N TYR A 637 -6.31 -29.94 11.41
CA TYR A 637 -7.75 -30.16 11.57
C TYR A 637 -8.56 -28.96 11.10
N LEU A 638 -9.72 -29.24 10.48
CA LEU A 638 -10.71 -28.25 10.08
C LEU A 638 -12.04 -28.50 10.79
N ALA A 639 -12.61 -27.44 11.37
CA ALA A 639 -13.99 -27.35 11.80
C ALA A 639 -14.70 -26.24 10.98
N PRO A 640 -15.18 -26.57 9.76
CA PRO A 640 -15.76 -25.57 8.87
C PRO A 640 -17.19 -25.19 9.28
N ASP A 641 -17.46 -23.88 9.31
CA ASP A 641 -18.81 -23.33 9.17
C ASP A 641 -19.24 -23.31 7.70
N ARG A 642 -18.27 -23.08 6.80
CA ARG A 642 -18.41 -23.11 5.35
C ARG A 642 -17.11 -23.62 4.72
N ALA A 643 -17.21 -24.56 3.79
CA ALA A 643 -16.09 -25.11 3.03
C ALA A 643 -16.62 -26.00 1.91
N SER A 644 -17.08 -25.40 0.81
CA SER A 644 -17.71 -26.11 -0.30
C SER A 644 -16.91 -26.09 -1.59
N GLU A 645 -15.97 -25.15 -1.73
CA GLU A 645 -15.17 -25.01 -2.95
C GLU A 645 -13.78 -24.44 -2.70
N GLY A 646 -12.91 -24.61 -3.69
CA GLY A 646 -11.53 -24.13 -3.70
C GLY A 646 -10.57 -24.97 -2.87
N ILE A 647 -9.36 -24.44 -2.72
CA ILE A 647 -8.23 -25.16 -2.11
C ILE A 647 -7.65 -24.32 -0.97
N ILE A 648 -7.30 -25.00 0.13
CA ILE A 648 -6.36 -24.47 1.13
C ILE A 648 -4.99 -25.04 0.77
N GLU A 649 -4.05 -24.17 0.41
CA GLU A 649 -2.68 -24.55 0.10
C GLU A 649 -1.74 -24.14 1.24
N ILE A 650 -1.08 -25.13 1.85
CA ILE A 650 -0.14 -24.92 2.94
C ILE A 650 1.27 -24.81 2.37
N ASN A 651 1.83 -23.61 2.50
CA ASN A 651 3.18 -23.27 2.10
C ASN A 651 4.11 -23.22 3.32
N LEU A 652 5.40 -23.50 3.08
CA LEU A 652 6.46 -23.48 4.08
C LEU A 652 7.59 -22.56 3.62
N ALA A 653 8.01 -21.64 4.49
CA ALA A 653 9.20 -20.83 4.24
C ALA A 653 10.10 -20.73 5.48
N PHE A 654 11.40 -20.56 5.25
CA PHE A 654 12.39 -20.29 6.29
C PHE A 654 13.14 -18.99 6.01
N GLN A 655 13.74 -18.38 7.03
CA GLN A 655 14.57 -17.17 6.86
C GLN A 655 16.03 -17.42 7.29
N PRO A 656 16.78 -18.28 6.58
CA PRO A 656 18.14 -18.63 6.96
C PRO A 656 19.06 -17.39 6.88
N PRO A 657 19.89 -17.10 7.92
CA PRO A 657 20.70 -15.89 7.97
C PRO A 657 21.67 -15.71 6.79
N LEU A 658 22.15 -16.81 6.21
CA LEU A 658 23.07 -16.80 5.07
C LEU A 658 22.38 -16.54 3.73
N ALA A 659 21.08 -16.78 3.62
CA ALA A 659 20.35 -16.50 2.38
C ALA A 659 19.99 -15.01 2.28
N GLY A 660 19.62 -14.38 3.41
CA GLY A 660 19.21 -12.97 3.42
C GLY A 660 17.78 -12.71 2.93
N TYR A 661 17.03 -13.76 2.58
CA TYR A 661 15.62 -13.72 2.14
C TYR A 661 14.83 -14.93 2.67
N TRP A 662 13.53 -14.96 2.42
CA TRP A 662 12.67 -16.11 2.72
C TRP A 662 12.88 -17.23 1.70
N ALA A 663 13.45 -18.35 2.12
CA ALA A 663 13.58 -19.55 1.31
C ALA A 663 12.29 -20.39 1.42
N GLN A 664 11.46 -20.34 0.38
CA GLN A 664 10.19 -21.08 0.30
C GLN A 664 10.40 -22.49 -0.28
N ALA A 665 9.72 -23.48 0.30
CA ALA A 665 9.61 -24.82 -0.25
C ALA A 665 8.86 -24.78 -1.59
N THR A 666 9.41 -25.45 -2.62
CA THR A 666 8.65 -25.63 -3.89
C THR A 666 7.58 -26.71 -3.76
N ASP A 667 7.64 -27.54 -2.70
CA ASP A 667 6.61 -28.50 -2.34
C ASP A 667 5.57 -27.85 -1.41
N THR A 668 4.29 -28.10 -1.69
CA THR A 668 3.15 -27.53 -0.95
C THR A 668 2.12 -28.61 -0.66
N TYR A 669 1.37 -28.48 0.43
CA TYR A 669 0.27 -29.41 0.73
C TYR A 669 -1.09 -28.77 0.39
N GLN A 670 -1.90 -29.43 -0.44
CA GLN A 670 -3.19 -28.90 -0.88
C GLN A 670 -4.36 -29.71 -0.31
N ILE A 671 -5.38 -29.00 0.16
CA ILE A 671 -6.65 -29.57 0.63
C ILE A 671 -7.76 -29.04 -0.28
N ASP A 672 -8.40 -29.92 -1.05
CA ASP A 672 -9.55 -29.59 -1.90
C ASP A 672 -10.84 -29.64 -1.07
N LEU A 673 -11.45 -28.47 -0.87
CA LEU A 673 -12.65 -28.36 -0.04
C LEU A 673 -13.90 -28.92 -0.72
N SER A 674 -13.85 -29.11 -2.05
CA SER A 674 -14.94 -29.79 -2.77
C SER A 674 -14.99 -31.30 -2.53
N ASP A 675 -13.93 -31.87 -1.93
CA ASP A 675 -13.82 -33.30 -1.61
C ASP A 675 -13.63 -33.55 -0.10
N LEU A 676 -14.12 -32.66 0.77
CA LEU A 676 -14.04 -32.83 2.23
C LEU A 676 -14.58 -34.19 2.73
N ASP A 677 -15.58 -34.75 2.04
CA ASP A 677 -16.19 -36.04 2.36
C ASP A 677 -15.19 -37.21 2.28
N SER A 678 -14.05 -37.05 1.61
CA SER A 678 -13.00 -38.06 1.52
C SER A 678 -12.00 -38.02 2.68
N ALA A 679 -11.98 -36.92 3.46
CA ALA A 679 -11.07 -36.75 4.58
C ALA A 679 -11.46 -37.63 5.78
N THR A 680 -10.47 -37.92 6.63
CA THR A 680 -10.73 -38.66 7.87
C THR A 680 -11.46 -37.74 8.84
N VAL A 681 -12.61 -38.17 9.36
CA VAL A 681 -13.35 -37.43 10.38
C VAL A 681 -13.06 -38.00 11.76
N THR A 682 -12.60 -37.15 12.67
CA THR A 682 -12.26 -37.52 14.05
C THR A 682 -13.53 -37.76 14.87
N ASN A 683 -13.39 -38.31 16.08
CA ASN A 683 -14.55 -38.62 16.95
C ASN A 683 -15.31 -37.35 17.41
N ASP A 684 -14.62 -36.22 17.48
CA ASP A 684 -15.13 -34.88 17.78
C ASP A 684 -15.61 -34.12 16.53
N GLY A 685 -15.60 -34.76 15.35
CA GLY A 685 -16.22 -34.23 14.13
C GLY A 685 -15.34 -33.30 13.31
N LEU A 686 -14.02 -33.31 13.53
CA LEU A 686 -13.06 -32.51 12.77
C LEU A 686 -12.60 -33.28 11.52
N TYR A 687 -12.40 -32.58 10.41
CA TYR A 687 -11.72 -33.15 9.24
C TYR A 687 -10.22 -33.12 9.50
N HIS A 688 -9.55 -34.27 9.37
CA HIS A 688 -8.15 -34.49 9.73
C HIS A 688 -7.30 -34.76 8.48
N TYR A 689 -6.15 -34.08 8.43
CA TYR A 689 -5.13 -34.22 7.42
C TYR A 689 -3.75 -34.40 8.08
N GLU A 690 -2.99 -35.36 7.59
CA GLU A 690 -1.58 -35.54 7.92
C GLU A 690 -0.74 -34.72 6.93
N VAL A 691 -0.36 -33.51 7.32
CA VAL A 691 0.40 -32.61 6.45
C VAL A 691 1.86 -33.03 6.44
N LYS A 692 2.44 -33.15 5.25
CA LYS A 692 3.84 -33.51 5.04
C LYS A 692 4.42 -32.70 3.89
N ILE A 693 5.42 -31.86 4.18
CA ILE A 693 6.09 -30.98 3.20
C ILE A 693 7.58 -31.36 3.14
N ASP A 694 8.12 -31.57 1.94
CA ASP A 694 9.53 -31.92 1.71
C ASP A 694 10.46 -30.73 1.99
N LEU A 695 11.28 -30.85 3.03
CA LEU A 695 12.29 -29.85 3.40
C LEU A 695 13.42 -29.76 2.38
N ASN A 696 13.64 -30.79 1.54
CA ASN A 696 14.64 -30.74 0.48
C ASN A 696 14.19 -29.90 -0.72
N SER A 697 12.90 -29.54 -0.77
CA SER A 697 12.35 -28.65 -1.79
C SER A 697 12.63 -27.17 -1.51
N VAL A 698 13.15 -26.84 -0.32
CA VAL A 698 13.56 -25.48 0.03
C VAL A 698 14.94 -25.24 -0.61
N PRO A 699 15.09 -24.20 -1.47
CA PRO A 699 16.35 -23.94 -2.13
C PRO A 699 17.41 -23.49 -1.14
N ASN A 700 18.67 -23.87 -1.40
CA ASN A 700 19.86 -23.37 -0.69
C ASN A 700 19.91 -23.67 0.82
N ILE A 701 19.22 -24.72 1.31
CA ILE A 701 19.37 -25.19 2.70
C ILE A 701 20.00 -26.59 2.80
N GLU A 702 21.01 -26.73 3.66
CA GLU A 702 21.64 -28.00 4.01
C GLU A 702 21.16 -28.49 5.38
N ASP A 703 21.48 -29.75 5.73
CA ASP A 703 21.06 -30.39 6.98
C ASP A 703 21.34 -29.55 8.23
N ASN A 704 22.49 -28.86 8.26
CA ASN A 704 22.95 -28.09 9.41
C ASN A 704 22.80 -26.57 9.25
N THR A 705 22.17 -26.12 8.16
CA THR A 705 21.82 -24.70 7.97
C THR A 705 20.93 -24.24 9.12
N ASP A 706 21.29 -23.11 9.73
CA ASP A 706 20.43 -22.44 10.70
C ASP A 706 19.23 -21.85 9.97
N LEU A 707 18.04 -22.39 10.24
CA LEU A 707 16.80 -22.04 9.57
C LEU A 707 16.13 -20.82 10.19
N ARG A 708 16.43 -20.54 11.47
CA ARG A 708 15.91 -19.42 12.26
C ARG A 708 14.37 -19.40 12.38
N ASN A 709 13.67 -18.71 11.48
CA ASN A 709 12.21 -18.58 11.47
C ASN A 709 11.61 -19.66 10.55
N MET A 710 10.55 -20.31 11.01
CA MET A 710 9.69 -21.18 10.22
C MET A 710 8.33 -20.51 10.06
N LEU A 711 7.90 -20.30 8.82
CA LEU A 711 6.62 -19.69 8.50
C LEU A 711 5.72 -20.73 7.81
N LEU A 712 4.54 -20.93 8.39
CA LEU A 712 3.45 -21.70 7.77
C LEU A 712 2.40 -20.74 7.23
N ILE A 713 2.10 -20.84 5.94
CA ILE A 713 1.16 -19.96 5.24
C ILE A 713 0.00 -20.81 4.73
N PHE A 714 -1.22 -20.49 5.16
CA PHE A 714 -2.45 -21.20 4.77
C PHE A 714 -3.14 -20.40 3.66
N VAL A 715 -2.69 -20.61 2.42
CA VAL A 715 -3.05 -19.81 1.25
C VAL A 715 -4.48 -20.11 0.79
N ASP A 716 -5.22 -19.05 0.50
CA ASP A 716 -6.53 -19.07 -0.14
C ASP A 716 -6.37 -19.25 -1.65
N VAL A 717 -6.71 -20.43 -2.16
CA VAL A 717 -6.76 -20.68 -3.60
C VAL A 717 -8.21 -20.81 -4.02
N ASN A 718 -8.86 -19.65 -4.17
CA ASN A 718 -10.28 -19.50 -4.54
C ASN A 718 -11.23 -20.30 -3.61
N SER A 719 -10.93 -20.30 -2.31
CA SER A 719 -11.62 -21.08 -1.29
C SER A 719 -12.75 -20.30 -0.62
N ASP A 720 -13.90 -20.93 -0.36
CA ASP A 720 -14.96 -20.30 0.43
C ASP A 720 -14.82 -20.55 1.95
N PHE A 721 -13.68 -21.09 2.41
CA PHE A 721 -13.52 -21.55 3.78
C PHE A 721 -13.83 -20.46 4.81
N ALA A 722 -14.66 -20.81 5.78
CA ALA A 722 -14.86 -20.11 7.03
C ALA A 722 -14.99 -21.13 8.16
N GLY A 723 -14.29 -20.90 9.26
CA GLY A 723 -14.37 -21.73 10.47
C GLY A 723 -13.05 -21.78 11.21
N ARG A 724 -12.92 -22.80 12.06
CA ARG A 724 -11.76 -22.98 12.93
C ARG A 724 -10.75 -23.94 12.34
N MET A 725 -9.49 -23.55 12.38
CA MET A 725 -8.34 -24.35 11.98
C MET A 725 -7.51 -24.74 13.21
N TYR A 726 -6.82 -25.89 13.14
CA TYR A 726 -5.96 -26.38 14.20
C TYR A 726 -4.69 -27.00 13.64
N ILE A 727 -3.56 -26.80 14.32
CA ILE A 727 -2.33 -27.58 14.13
C ILE A 727 -1.92 -28.28 15.42
N ASP A 728 -1.45 -29.52 15.29
CA ASP A 728 -0.87 -30.31 16.38
C ASP A 728 0.34 -31.12 15.90
N ASN A 729 1.17 -31.59 16.83
CA ASN A 729 2.31 -32.48 16.60
C ASN A 729 3.33 -31.97 15.56
N VAL A 730 3.57 -30.65 15.52
CA VAL A 730 4.47 -30.04 14.52
C VAL A 730 5.91 -30.49 14.78
N ASN A 731 6.54 -31.16 13.80
CA ASN A 731 7.88 -31.73 13.97
C ASN A 731 8.62 -31.99 12.64
N PHE A 732 9.95 -32.13 12.71
CA PHE A 732 10.75 -32.64 11.60
C PHE A 732 10.91 -34.16 11.67
N ILE A 733 10.60 -34.86 10.57
CA ILE A 733 10.61 -36.33 10.47
C ILE A 733 11.49 -36.84 9.30
N GLU A 734 11.84 -38.12 9.35
CA GLU A 734 12.71 -38.80 8.36
C GLU A 734 12.05 -38.99 6.99
#